data_AF-A0A7S4K295-F1
#
_entry.id   AF-A0A7S4K295-F1
#
_cell.length_a   1.000
_cell.length_b   1.000
_cell.length_c   1.000
_cell.angle_alpha   90.00
_cell.angle_beta   90.00
_cell.angle_gamma   90.00
#
_symmetry.space_group_name_H-M   'P 1'
#
loop_
_entity.id
_entity.type
_entity.pdbx_description
1 polymer ?
#
loop_
_entity_poly.entity_id
_entity_poly.type
_entity_poly.pdbx_seq_one_letter_code
_entity_poly.pdbx_strand_id
1 'polypeptide(L)'
;MDDFDAEEEEDESSPAVSLHLVVTGYVASNTDGVATTLGRDGSDYSAAVMGKLLRSSLISIWTDVDGVLSADPRRVPRAHVIPDVSYNEAMELAYFGAKVIHPKTMTPAISSDPQIPIYIRNTFNPTFRGSRIYLSSTTTTTTDTDRRVCGFSSVERVALINVEGTGLVGVQGIARRLFGALESAGVSVALISQASSEHSITFAAAADRSSEARKAIEEEFAKELDLNYITSVDVRSPCSIVAAVGDGMSGTAGVAGRFFAALGDAKINVLAVSQGCSERNISAVVRGEDSTRALRAVHAAFRLSRTTVYVGVVGMGELGRSLLRLLEGQRSTLRETFDVDLRVRAVAQDGTREELVALVRRRSGGDASSSADSITSAAYDAATGAGVVSAAADPSEEDDGIAALIPGDVSSISRHVRADEVAHSVIFDCTAEERVGRLHPSWLDSDVHVVTANNTALSGPRKLRRDVRRAECARGKLSAQYLREVTVGGGLPIVSTMRDLLGSGDEIQRVDGILSVSWSYILHRIAPPMGTGGATAAAADDDCEGDLTTPPLSSPESRPRRHNDGTPRCTFSEAVREAVELGLMEVDPVKDLSFEYTARCLMVLAKELGLDDDLEDVENILTSNPSPAARRRRRTKNDDDDDSKEEDEDEDEDDATYADRVDALMKERVERAASDGRVPRQVSSIDVKTNSIEIRIVDVPSDHVFAITPPSNECVRFFTARHRQYPLIVQGPSAGIDSTASALLAELLRLMRSKVGPRSGSLSRTRSSAVLA
;
A
#
# COMPACT_ATOMS: atom_id res chain seq x y z
N MET A 1 -33.04 -31.89 -67.62
CA MET A 1 -33.45 -32.00 -69.04
C MET A 1 -34.75 -31.25 -69.16
N ASP A 2 -34.73 -29.96 -68.81
CA ASP A 2 -34.14 -28.83 -69.58
C ASP A 2 -35.13 -28.54 -70.73
N ASP A 3 -35.58 -27.34 -71.03
CA ASP A 3 -35.12 -25.98 -70.74
C ASP A 3 -36.17 -24.99 -71.32
N PHE A 4 -36.25 -23.76 -70.78
CA PHE A 4 -36.64 -22.48 -71.45
C PHE A 4 -38.12 -22.31 -71.91
N ASP A 5 -38.86 -21.21 -71.70
CA ASP A 5 -38.55 -19.81 -71.40
C ASP A 5 -39.72 -19.18 -70.61
N ALA A 6 -39.41 -18.29 -69.67
CA ALA A 6 -40.36 -17.40 -69.01
C ALA A 6 -39.77 -15.98 -68.90
N GLU A 7 -40.66 -15.00 -69.11
CA GLU A 7 -40.64 -13.61 -68.62
C GLU A 7 -39.86 -12.53 -69.42
N GLU A 8 -40.64 -11.57 -69.93
CA GLU A 8 -40.31 -10.14 -69.91
C GLU A 8 -41.43 -9.42 -69.13
N GLU A 9 -41.17 -9.05 -67.86
CA GLU A 9 -41.82 -7.93 -67.18
C GLU A 9 -40.78 -6.84 -66.98
N GLU A 10 -41.12 -5.61 -67.37
CA GLU A 10 -40.25 -4.43 -67.35
C GLU A 10 -39.89 -3.98 -65.92
N ASP A 11 -38.59 -3.80 -65.69
CA ASP A 11 -37.97 -3.37 -64.43
C ASP A 11 -38.04 -1.83 -64.25
N GLU A 12 -38.90 -1.34 -63.36
CA GLU A 12 -38.86 0.04 -62.84
C GLU A 12 -37.80 0.18 -61.73
N SER A 13 -36.51 0.19 -62.11
CA SER A 13 -35.39 0.47 -61.20
C SER A 13 -34.78 1.86 -61.44
N SER A 14 -35.51 2.92 -61.08
CA SER A 14 -34.89 4.26 -60.95
C SER A 14 -34.11 4.34 -59.61
N PRO A 15 -32.85 4.83 -59.60
CA PRO A 15 -32.08 4.94 -58.37
C PRO A 15 -32.69 6.02 -57.47
N ALA A 16 -33.09 5.64 -56.25
CA ALA A 16 -33.58 6.57 -55.25
C ALA A 16 -32.52 7.66 -54.99
N VAL A 17 -32.78 8.89 -55.45
CA VAL A 17 -31.91 10.03 -55.20
C VAL A 17 -31.95 10.36 -53.71
N SER A 18 -30.88 10.03 -52.99
CA SER A 18 -30.71 10.39 -51.58
C SER A 18 -30.49 11.90 -51.46
N LEU A 19 -31.52 12.63 -51.04
CA LEU A 19 -31.42 14.06 -50.77
C LEU A 19 -30.69 14.31 -49.45
N HIS A 20 -29.50 14.92 -49.48
CA HIS A 20 -28.78 15.34 -48.27
C HIS A 20 -29.02 16.84 -47.99
N LEU A 21 -29.67 17.14 -46.86
CA LEU A 21 -29.94 18.50 -46.42
C LEU A 21 -28.85 18.99 -45.45
N VAL A 22 -28.17 20.07 -45.81
CA VAL A 22 -27.22 20.77 -44.93
C VAL A 22 -27.95 21.96 -44.31
N VAL A 23 -28.20 21.89 -43.01
CA VAL A 23 -28.93 22.92 -42.25
C VAL A 23 -27.94 23.66 -41.35
N THR A 24 -28.00 24.98 -41.36
CA THR A 24 -27.16 25.81 -40.47
C THR A 24 -27.64 25.68 -39.03
N GLY A 25 -26.82 25.09 -38.16
CA GLY A 25 -27.08 25.04 -36.72
C GLY A 25 -26.95 26.41 -36.04
N TYR A 26 -27.30 26.48 -34.75
CA TYR A 26 -27.20 27.66 -33.85
C TYR A 26 -28.15 28.82 -34.15
N VAL A 27 -28.52 29.03 -35.41
CA VAL A 27 -29.40 30.11 -35.85
C VAL A 27 -30.88 29.69 -35.86
N ALA A 28 -31.76 30.64 -35.54
CA ALA A 28 -33.21 30.48 -35.61
C ALA A 28 -33.86 31.82 -36.03
N SER A 29 -35.17 31.85 -36.20
CA SER A 29 -35.94 33.08 -36.41
C SER A 29 -37.10 33.18 -35.41
N ASN A 30 -37.42 34.39 -34.95
CA ASN A 30 -38.67 34.61 -34.22
C ASN A 30 -39.88 34.54 -35.20
N THR A 31 -41.09 34.73 -34.68
CA THR A 31 -42.33 34.69 -35.48
C THR A 31 -42.43 35.81 -36.52
N ASP A 32 -41.65 36.89 -36.37
CA ASP A 32 -41.60 38.02 -37.29
C ASP A 32 -40.51 37.86 -38.37
N GLY A 33 -39.80 36.72 -38.38
CA GLY A 33 -38.71 36.45 -39.32
C GLY A 33 -37.37 37.10 -38.96
N VAL A 34 -37.25 37.69 -37.76
CA VAL A 34 -35.99 38.26 -37.27
C VAL A 34 -35.06 37.13 -36.81
N ALA A 35 -33.83 37.13 -37.34
CA ALA A 35 -32.81 36.16 -36.98
C ALA A 35 -32.43 36.27 -35.49
N THR A 36 -32.28 35.12 -34.84
CA THR A 36 -31.86 34.97 -33.44
C THR A 36 -30.93 33.76 -33.29
N THR A 37 -30.37 33.58 -32.09
CA THR A 37 -29.48 32.46 -31.78
C THR A 37 -30.06 31.62 -30.65
N LEU A 38 -29.66 30.35 -30.62
CA LEU A 38 -30.14 29.37 -29.62
C LEU A 38 -29.29 29.34 -28.34
N GLY A 39 -28.31 30.25 -28.22
CA GLY A 39 -27.42 30.34 -27.06
C GLY A 39 -26.38 29.22 -27.01
N ARG A 40 -25.92 28.89 -25.81
CA ARG A 40 -24.87 27.88 -25.57
C ARG A 40 -25.29 26.51 -26.11
N ASP A 41 -24.38 25.86 -26.83
CA ASP A 41 -24.58 24.59 -27.53
C ASP A 41 -25.75 24.61 -28.52
N GLY A 42 -26.03 25.79 -29.09
CA GLY A 42 -27.15 25.99 -30.00
C GLY A 42 -27.07 25.14 -31.28
N SER A 43 -25.88 24.79 -31.77
CA SER A 43 -25.72 23.88 -32.91
C SER A 43 -26.17 22.46 -32.58
N ASP A 44 -25.77 21.94 -31.42
CA ASP A 44 -26.20 20.63 -30.96
C ASP A 44 -27.71 20.63 -30.70
N TYR A 45 -28.24 21.75 -30.18
CA TYR A 45 -29.68 21.90 -29.94
C TYR A 45 -30.46 21.92 -31.26
N SER A 46 -29.95 22.59 -32.30
CA SER A 46 -30.52 22.50 -33.65
C SER A 46 -30.56 21.05 -34.14
N ALA A 47 -29.48 20.28 -33.95
CA ALA A 47 -29.45 18.88 -34.35
C ALA A 47 -30.50 18.03 -33.61
N ALA A 48 -30.67 18.24 -32.30
CA ALA A 48 -31.68 17.55 -31.52
C ALA A 48 -33.13 17.93 -31.93
N VAL A 49 -33.39 19.22 -32.17
CA VAL A 49 -34.69 19.69 -32.66
C VAL A 49 -35.01 19.07 -34.02
N MET A 50 -34.06 19.10 -34.96
CA MET A 50 -34.22 18.48 -36.28
C MET A 50 -34.44 16.97 -36.15
N GLY A 51 -33.68 16.30 -35.28
CA GLY A 51 -33.86 14.87 -35.00
C GLY A 51 -35.28 14.52 -34.55
N LYS A 52 -35.84 15.32 -33.63
CA LYS A 52 -37.24 15.19 -33.20
C LYS A 52 -38.24 15.42 -34.34
N LEU A 53 -38.10 16.53 -35.08
CA LEU A 53 -39.02 16.90 -36.15
C LEU A 53 -39.04 15.88 -37.30
N LEU A 54 -37.87 15.33 -37.61
CA LEU A 54 -37.68 14.32 -38.67
C LEU A 54 -37.91 12.89 -38.17
N ARG A 55 -38.21 12.69 -36.87
CA ARG A 55 -38.35 11.38 -36.24
C ARG A 55 -37.14 10.47 -36.51
N SER A 56 -35.94 11.04 -36.37
CA SER A 56 -34.69 10.33 -36.64
C SER A 56 -34.50 9.15 -35.69
N SER A 57 -33.89 8.08 -36.19
CA SER A 57 -33.54 6.89 -35.38
C SER A 57 -32.37 7.14 -34.43
N LEU A 58 -31.52 8.13 -34.71
CA LEU A 58 -30.42 8.57 -33.86
C LEU A 58 -30.03 10.02 -34.18
N ILE A 59 -29.34 10.67 -33.26
CA ILE A 59 -28.63 11.94 -33.46
C ILE A 59 -27.14 11.69 -33.26
N SER A 60 -26.28 12.21 -34.13
CA SER A 60 -24.82 12.12 -33.99
C SER A 60 -24.21 13.51 -33.87
N ILE A 61 -23.55 13.77 -32.75
CA ILE A 61 -22.78 14.98 -32.49
C ILE A 61 -21.31 14.66 -32.74
N TRP A 62 -20.72 15.32 -33.74
CA TRP A 62 -19.33 15.15 -34.14
C TRP A 62 -18.49 16.29 -33.57
N THR A 63 -17.50 15.95 -32.75
CA THR A 63 -16.66 16.88 -31.98
C THR A 63 -15.16 16.52 -32.11
N ASP A 64 -14.31 17.08 -31.26
CA ASP A 64 -12.85 16.90 -31.21
C ASP A 64 -12.39 15.87 -30.15
N VAL A 65 -13.32 15.15 -29.54
CA VAL A 65 -13.07 14.10 -28.53
C VAL A 65 -13.78 12.80 -28.88
N ASP A 66 -13.18 11.67 -28.47
CA ASP A 66 -13.67 10.31 -28.73
C ASP A 66 -14.98 9.95 -28.02
N GLY A 67 -15.54 10.83 -27.19
CA GLY A 67 -16.82 10.62 -26.52
C GLY A 67 -16.92 11.34 -25.19
N VAL A 68 -17.85 10.89 -24.35
CA VAL A 68 -17.94 11.30 -22.94
C VAL A 68 -16.86 10.58 -22.15
N LEU A 69 -15.97 11.33 -21.51
CA LEU A 69 -14.85 10.78 -20.74
C LEU A 69 -15.21 10.61 -19.26
N SER A 70 -14.57 9.65 -18.59
CA SER A 70 -14.78 9.37 -17.16
C SER A 70 -14.27 10.44 -16.21
N ALA A 71 -13.42 11.36 -16.68
CA ALA A 71 -13.01 12.61 -16.04
C ALA A 71 -12.37 13.53 -17.09
N ASP A 72 -12.02 14.77 -16.72
CA ASP A 72 -11.24 15.66 -17.59
C ASP A 72 -9.84 15.07 -17.86
N PRO A 73 -9.50 14.69 -19.11
CA PRO A 73 -8.24 14.02 -19.44
C PRO A 73 -7.01 14.89 -19.21
N ARG A 74 -7.16 16.22 -19.20
CA ARG A 74 -6.07 17.17 -18.94
C ARG A 74 -5.60 17.12 -17.49
N ARG A 75 -6.48 16.68 -16.58
CA ARG A 75 -6.25 16.61 -15.15
C ARG A 75 -6.09 15.18 -14.67
N VAL A 76 -6.80 14.25 -15.30
CA VAL A 76 -6.75 12.82 -15.03
C VAL A 76 -6.24 12.11 -16.29
N PRO A 77 -4.91 11.85 -16.41
CA PRO A 77 -4.34 11.22 -17.60
C PRO A 77 -4.93 9.85 -17.94
N ARG A 78 -5.48 9.15 -16.94
CA ARG A 78 -6.13 7.82 -17.09
C ARG A 78 -7.64 7.90 -17.36
N ALA A 79 -8.15 9.07 -17.72
CA ALA A 79 -9.54 9.20 -18.17
C ALA A 79 -9.74 8.39 -19.45
N HIS A 80 -10.88 7.71 -19.55
CA HIS A 80 -11.23 6.85 -20.68
C HIS A 80 -12.64 7.15 -21.14
N VAL A 81 -12.95 6.77 -22.39
CA VAL A 81 -14.29 6.96 -22.95
C VAL A 81 -15.29 6.02 -22.30
N ILE A 82 -16.42 6.57 -21.86
CA ILE A 82 -17.55 5.80 -21.34
C ILE A 82 -18.41 5.38 -22.54
N PRO A 83 -18.55 4.08 -22.86
CA PRO A 83 -19.23 3.66 -24.08
C PRO A 83 -20.72 4.00 -24.11
N ASP A 84 -21.35 3.97 -22.94
CA ASP A 84 -22.80 4.07 -22.77
C ASP A 84 -23.07 4.90 -21.50
N VAL A 85 -23.86 5.96 -21.64
CA VAL A 85 -24.21 6.92 -20.57
C VAL A 85 -25.72 7.15 -20.61
N SER A 86 -26.39 7.18 -19.47
CA SER A 86 -27.82 7.51 -19.46
C SER A 86 -28.05 9.01 -19.66
N TYR A 87 -29.26 9.39 -20.08
CA TYR A 87 -29.64 10.81 -20.12
C TYR A 87 -29.44 11.52 -18.78
N ASN A 88 -29.81 10.87 -17.68
CA ASN A 88 -29.68 11.47 -16.34
C ASN A 88 -28.20 11.61 -15.95
N GLU A 89 -27.38 10.60 -16.20
CA GLU A 89 -25.93 10.65 -15.95
C GLU A 89 -25.25 11.77 -16.76
N ALA A 90 -25.58 11.88 -18.05
CA ALA A 90 -25.04 12.94 -18.91
C ALA A 90 -25.46 14.33 -18.43
N MET A 91 -26.70 14.50 -17.97
CA MET A 91 -27.20 15.76 -17.42
C MET A 91 -26.45 16.16 -16.14
N GLU A 92 -26.28 15.23 -15.21
CA GLU A 92 -25.56 15.46 -13.95
C GLU A 92 -24.07 15.77 -14.19
N LEU A 93 -23.40 15.00 -15.06
CA LEU A 93 -22.01 15.27 -15.45
C LEU A 93 -21.86 16.68 -16.03
N ALA A 94 -22.74 17.07 -16.96
CA ALA A 94 -22.72 18.39 -17.57
C ALA A 94 -22.98 19.51 -16.55
N TYR A 95 -23.91 19.31 -15.63
CA TYR A 95 -24.21 20.27 -14.57
C TYR A 95 -23.01 20.50 -13.65
N PHE A 96 -22.27 19.44 -13.29
CA PHE A 96 -21.08 19.51 -12.43
C PHE A 96 -19.76 19.75 -13.21
N GLY A 97 -19.85 20.34 -14.40
CA GLY A 97 -18.69 20.93 -15.09
C GLY A 97 -18.00 20.02 -16.11
N ALA A 98 -18.49 18.81 -16.36
CA ALA A 98 -18.01 18.02 -17.48
C ALA A 98 -18.42 18.72 -18.80
N LYS A 99 -17.46 18.91 -19.70
CA LYS A 99 -17.74 19.43 -21.05
C LYS A 99 -18.32 18.33 -21.92
N VAL A 100 -19.59 18.04 -21.70
CA VAL A 100 -20.41 17.12 -22.50
C VAL A 100 -21.47 17.95 -23.24
N ILE A 101 -22.58 17.34 -23.62
CA ILE A 101 -23.74 17.97 -24.23
C ILE A 101 -24.59 18.65 -23.15
N HIS A 102 -24.98 19.91 -23.37
CA HIS A 102 -25.77 20.64 -22.39
C HIS A 102 -27.18 20.02 -22.17
N PRO A 103 -27.74 20.02 -20.95
CA PRO A 103 -29.03 19.38 -20.66
C PRO A 103 -30.20 19.84 -21.55
N LYS A 104 -30.30 21.15 -21.83
CA LYS A 104 -31.33 21.71 -22.73
C LYS A 104 -31.25 21.14 -24.15
N THR A 105 -30.03 20.80 -24.59
CA THR A 105 -29.77 20.24 -25.90
C THR A 105 -30.35 18.83 -26.06
N MET A 106 -30.41 18.05 -24.97
CA MET A 106 -30.95 16.69 -25.00
C MET A 106 -32.49 16.65 -24.94
N THR A 107 -33.15 17.73 -24.52
CA THR A 107 -34.61 17.76 -24.29
C THR A 107 -35.45 17.33 -25.51
N PRO A 108 -35.14 17.72 -26.76
CA PRO A 108 -35.87 17.23 -27.93
C PRO A 108 -35.73 15.71 -28.11
N ALA A 109 -34.54 15.16 -27.90
CA ALA A 109 -34.29 13.72 -28.01
C ALA A 109 -35.02 12.92 -26.90
N ILE A 110 -35.02 13.44 -25.67
CA ILE A 110 -35.71 12.87 -24.50
C ILE A 110 -37.24 12.94 -24.65
N SER A 111 -37.78 14.00 -25.26
CA SER A 111 -39.23 14.19 -25.41
C SER A 111 -39.80 13.62 -26.72
N SER A 112 -38.98 12.88 -27.47
CA SER A 112 -39.43 12.16 -28.66
C SER A 112 -40.02 10.80 -28.28
N ASP A 113 -40.94 10.30 -29.11
CA ASP A 113 -41.53 8.97 -28.96
C ASP A 113 -41.34 8.15 -30.25
N PRO A 114 -40.46 7.13 -30.26
CA PRO A 114 -39.58 6.71 -29.16
C PRO A 114 -38.47 7.74 -28.88
N GLN A 115 -37.85 7.68 -27.69
CA GLN A 115 -36.69 8.52 -27.37
C GLN A 115 -35.52 8.24 -28.31
N ILE A 116 -34.91 9.30 -28.81
CA ILE A 116 -33.85 9.21 -29.83
C ILE A 116 -32.50 9.09 -29.13
N PRO A 117 -31.65 8.09 -29.38
CA PRO A 117 -30.30 8.03 -28.80
C PRO A 117 -29.37 9.07 -29.44
N ILE A 118 -28.45 9.63 -28.65
CA ILE A 118 -27.43 10.59 -29.10
C ILE A 118 -26.06 9.93 -29.07
N TYR A 119 -25.29 10.03 -30.15
CA TYR A 119 -23.90 9.56 -30.22
C TYR A 119 -22.95 10.75 -30.20
N ILE A 120 -21.97 10.74 -29.30
CA ILE A 120 -20.85 11.70 -29.29
C ILE A 120 -19.66 11.01 -29.97
N ARG A 121 -19.15 11.60 -31.06
CA ARG A 121 -18.10 11.02 -31.90
C ARG A 121 -16.99 12.02 -32.22
N ASN A 122 -15.82 11.53 -32.59
CA ASN A 122 -14.67 12.35 -32.94
C ASN A 122 -14.49 12.48 -34.45
N THR A 123 -14.47 13.70 -34.96
CA THR A 123 -14.18 14.00 -36.37
C THR A 123 -12.79 13.56 -36.81
N PHE A 124 -11.81 13.59 -35.90
CA PHE A 124 -10.43 13.18 -36.15
C PHE A 124 -10.20 11.67 -35.99
N ASN A 125 -11.17 10.94 -35.43
CA ASN A 125 -11.12 9.49 -35.23
C ASN A 125 -12.47 8.84 -35.58
N PRO A 126 -12.89 8.87 -36.86
CA PRO A 126 -14.25 8.53 -37.27
C PRO A 126 -14.59 7.05 -37.14
N THR A 127 -13.58 6.18 -37.10
CA THR A 127 -13.74 4.74 -36.88
C THR A 127 -14.08 4.40 -35.44
N PHE A 128 -13.75 5.27 -34.49
CA PHE A 128 -14.07 5.04 -33.09
C PHE A 128 -15.59 5.11 -32.85
N ARG A 129 -16.11 4.19 -32.01
CA ARG A 129 -17.56 4.06 -31.77
C ARG A 129 -18.16 5.33 -31.16
N GLY A 130 -17.42 5.99 -30.28
CA GLY A 130 -17.94 7.11 -29.51
C GLY A 130 -18.63 6.67 -28.21
N SER A 131 -19.35 7.62 -27.61
CA SER A 131 -20.27 7.38 -26.48
C SER A 131 -21.71 7.46 -26.94
N ARG A 132 -22.54 6.53 -26.48
CA ARG A 132 -24.00 6.57 -26.70
C ARG A 132 -24.71 7.08 -25.45
N ILE A 133 -25.48 8.15 -25.61
CA ILE A 133 -26.37 8.71 -24.59
C ILE A 133 -27.80 8.25 -24.89
N TYR A 134 -28.45 7.59 -23.93
CA TYR A 134 -29.77 6.97 -24.15
C TYR A 134 -30.60 6.82 -22.86
N LEU A 135 -31.83 6.35 -22.99
CA LEU A 135 -32.65 5.95 -21.85
C LEU A 135 -32.12 4.63 -21.29
N SER A 136 -31.54 4.68 -20.09
CA SER A 136 -31.18 3.46 -19.39
C SER A 136 -32.46 2.70 -19.02
N SER A 137 -32.76 1.61 -19.72
CA SER A 137 -33.67 0.59 -19.18
C SER A 137 -32.89 -0.14 -18.09
N THR A 138 -33.52 -0.33 -16.93
CA THR A 138 -32.98 -0.88 -15.68
C THR A 138 -32.47 -2.33 -15.75
N THR A 139 -32.06 -2.80 -16.93
CA THR A 139 -31.73 -4.19 -17.28
C THR A 139 -30.39 -4.30 -18.00
N THR A 140 -29.38 -3.51 -17.63
CA THR A 140 -28.00 -3.91 -17.93
C THR A 140 -27.56 -4.94 -16.88
N THR A 141 -27.81 -6.21 -17.19
CA THR A 141 -27.26 -7.42 -16.55
C THR A 141 -25.74 -7.55 -16.74
N THR A 142 -25.00 -6.44 -16.85
CA THR A 142 -23.55 -6.50 -16.78
C THR A 142 -23.18 -6.71 -15.32
N THR A 143 -22.70 -7.90 -15.02
CA THR A 143 -22.00 -8.35 -13.81
C THR A 143 -20.77 -7.51 -13.44
N ASP A 144 -20.59 -6.36 -14.08
CA ASP A 144 -19.47 -5.45 -13.89
C ASP A 144 -19.74 -4.56 -12.68
N THR A 145 -19.38 -5.06 -11.50
CA THR A 145 -19.48 -4.36 -10.22
C THR A 145 -18.76 -3.00 -10.20
N ASP A 146 -17.90 -2.71 -11.18
CA ASP A 146 -17.12 -1.47 -11.33
C ASP A 146 -17.86 -0.34 -12.05
N ARG A 147 -19.06 -0.59 -12.61
CA ARG A 147 -19.86 0.44 -13.32
C ARG A 147 -20.86 1.20 -12.45
N ARG A 148 -20.73 1.14 -11.12
CA ARG A 148 -21.63 1.87 -10.20
C ARG A 148 -21.59 3.38 -10.39
N VAL A 149 -20.38 3.93 -10.58
CA VAL A 149 -20.14 5.34 -10.92
C VAL A 149 -19.76 5.39 -12.39
N CYS A 150 -20.38 6.27 -13.19
CA CYS A 150 -20.09 6.44 -14.60
C CYS A 150 -18.94 7.45 -14.83
N GLY A 151 -18.87 8.53 -14.06
CA GLY A 151 -17.85 9.55 -14.26
C GLY A 151 -17.67 10.49 -13.07
N PHE A 152 -16.60 11.27 -13.16
CA PHE A 152 -16.20 12.26 -12.17
C PHE A 152 -16.06 13.61 -12.85
N SER A 153 -16.53 14.64 -12.18
CA SER A 153 -16.48 16.00 -12.68
C SER A 153 -16.11 16.97 -11.58
N SER A 154 -15.81 18.20 -11.97
CA SER A 154 -15.50 19.25 -11.02
C SER A 154 -15.89 20.62 -11.55
N VAL A 155 -16.38 21.47 -10.66
CA VAL A 155 -16.65 22.88 -10.93
C VAL A 155 -15.60 23.72 -10.20
N GLU A 156 -14.74 24.37 -10.97
CA GLU A 156 -13.67 25.23 -10.45
C GLU A 156 -14.20 26.63 -10.13
N ARG A 157 -13.42 27.37 -9.32
CA ARG A 157 -13.67 28.80 -9.02
C ARG A 157 -15.06 29.05 -8.44
N VAL A 158 -15.41 28.29 -7.40
CA VAL A 158 -16.62 28.55 -6.61
C VAL A 158 -16.27 29.20 -5.28
N ALA A 159 -17.21 29.94 -4.70
CA ALA A 159 -17.18 30.39 -3.33
C ALA A 159 -18.22 29.61 -2.52
N LEU A 160 -17.82 29.11 -1.36
CA LEU A 160 -18.70 28.50 -0.39
C LEU A 160 -19.19 29.59 0.57
N ILE A 161 -20.50 29.80 0.62
CA ILE A 161 -21.14 30.84 1.42
C ILE A 161 -21.98 30.16 2.50
N ASN A 162 -21.79 30.55 3.76
CA ASN A 162 -22.54 30.03 4.90
C ASN A 162 -23.29 31.18 5.59
N VAL A 163 -24.60 31.03 5.75
CA VAL A 163 -25.44 31.92 6.54
C VAL A 163 -25.82 31.18 7.81
N GLU A 164 -25.42 31.70 8.97
CA GLU A 164 -25.60 31.03 10.27
C GLU A 164 -26.31 31.93 11.28
N GLY A 165 -27.18 31.35 12.12
CA GLY A 165 -27.91 32.12 13.12
C GLY A 165 -28.90 31.32 13.97
N THR A 166 -29.12 31.75 15.21
CA THR A 166 -30.11 31.15 16.14
C THR A 166 -31.54 31.60 15.85
N GLY A 167 -31.72 32.72 15.15
CA GLY A 167 -33.04 33.20 14.71
C GLY A 167 -33.51 32.57 13.38
N LEU A 168 -32.76 31.59 12.85
CA LEU A 168 -33.21 30.72 11.77
C LEU A 168 -34.22 29.65 12.27
N VAL A 169 -34.33 29.46 13.60
CA VAL A 169 -35.20 28.49 14.27
C VAL A 169 -36.67 28.96 14.22
N GLY A 170 -37.53 28.17 13.60
CA GLY A 170 -39.00 28.38 13.59
C GLY A 170 -39.53 29.49 12.68
N VAL A 171 -38.68 30.22 11.94
CA VAL A 171 -39.13 31.28 11.02
C VAL A 171 -39.33 30.71 9.61
N GLN A 172 -40.59 30.48 9.22
CA GLN A 172 -40.91 30.09 7.85
C GLN A 172 -40.48 31.18 6.86
N GLY A 173 -39.77 30.77 5.80
CA GLY A 173 -39.49 31.63 4.64
C GLY A 173 -38.10 32.28 4.58
N ILE A 174 -37.17 31.97 5.49
CA ILE A 174 -35.78 32.48 5.38
C ILE A 174 -35.09 31.95 4.13
N ALA A 175 -35.19 30.66 3.83
CA ALA A 175 -34.65 30.10 2.59
C ALA A 175 -35.26 30.79 1.35
N ARG A 176 -36.57 31.09 1.36
CA ARG A 176 -37.25 31.81 0.27
C ARG A 176 -36.67 33.22 0.10
N ARG A 177 -36.46 33.96 1.20
CA ARG A 177 -35.87 35.29 1.18
C ARG A 177 -34.42 35.27 0.68
N LEU A 178 -33.62 34.34 1.21
CA LEU A 178 -32.24 34.12 0.81
C LEU A 178 -32.11 33.88 -0.70
N PHE A 179 -32.82 32.88 -1.23
CA PHE A 179 -32.74 32.56 -2.66
C PHE A 179 -33.40 33.63 -3.54
N GLY A 180 -34.43 34.34 -3.06
CA GLY A 180 -35.02 35.48 -3.78
C GLY A 180 -34.07 36.68 -3.88
N ALA A 181 -33.29 36.97 -2.83
CA ALA A 181 -32.28 38.01 -2.85
C ALA A 181 -31.13 37.68 -3.82
N LEU A 182 -30.68 36.42 -3.81
CA LEU A 182 -29.66 35.94 -4.76
C LEU A 182 -30.16 35.98 -6.21
N GLU A 183 -31.40 35.57 -6.48
CA GLU A 183 -32.02 35.66 -7.81
C GLU A 183 -32.10 37.11 -8.30
N SER A 184 -32.55 38.03 -7.44
CA SER A 184 -32.64 39.46 -7.75
C SER A 184 -31.27 40.08 -8.05
N ALA A 185 -30.21 39.54 -7.43
CA ALA A 185 -28.82 39.91 -7.69
C ALA A 185 -28.19 39.18 -8.90
N GLY A 186 -28.93 38.27 -9.56
CA GLY A 186 -28.41 37.47 -10.68
C GLY A 186 -27.36 36.44 -10.28
N VAL A 187 -27.33 36.03 -9.00
CA VAL A 187 -26.39 35.04 -8.48
C VAL A 187 -26.99 33.64 -8.61
N SER A 188 -26.36 32.79 -9.42
CA SER A 188 -26.72 31.39 -9.55
C SER A 188 -26.07 30.54 -8.46
N VAL A 189 -26.87 29.67 -7.84
CA VAL A 189 -26.43 28.69 -6.83
C VAL A 189 -26.13 27.36 -7.52
N ALA A 190 -24.92 26.86 -7.35
CA ALA A 190 -24.46 25.60 -7.96
C ALA A 190 -24.76 24.38 -7.08
N LEU A 191 -24.60 24.52 -5.77
CA LEU A 191 -24.76 23.44 -4.79
C LEU A 191 -25.35 24.00 -3.50
N ILE A 192 -26.23 23.25 -2.86
CA ILE A 192 -26.77 23.55 -1.52
C ILE A 192 -26.35 22.42 -0.59
N SER A 193 -25.85 22.79 0.59
CA SER A 193 -25.48 21.88 1.67
C SER A 193 -26.11 22.40 2.96
N GLN A 194 -27.03 21.64 3.53
CA GLN A 194 -27.73 22.06 4.73
C GLN A 194 -27.73 20.93 5.75
N ALA A 195 -27.04 21.15 6.87
CA ALA A 195 -27.01 20.21 7.98
C ALA A 195 -28.17 20.42 8.96
N SER A 196 -28.68 21.65 9.08
CA SER A 196 -29.83 21.99 9.92
C SER A 196 -30.75 22.96 9.18
N SER A 197 -32.03 22.60 9.06
CA SER A 197 -33.08 23.45 8.46
C SER A 197 -33.20 24.83 9.12
N GLU A 198 -32.70 24.95 10.35
CA GLU A 198 -33.05 26.00 11.31
C GLU A 198 -31.85 26.69 11.94
N HIS A 199 -30.61 26.38 11.53
CA HIS A 199 -29.41 26.97 12.13
C HIS A 199 -28.33 27.42 11.14
N SER A 200 -28.25 26.81 9.96
CA SER A 200 -27.32 27.25 8.93
C SER A 200 -27.77 26.85 7.54
N ILE A 201 -27.47 27.70 6.56
CA ILE A 201 -27.63 27.40 5.14
C ILE A 201 -26.29 27.62 4.47
N THR A 202 -25.69 26.55 3.95
CA THR A 202 -24.46 26.61 3.18
C THR A 202 -24.76 26.37 1.71
N PHE A 203 -24.17 27.15 0.82
CA PHE A 203 -24.31 26.96 -0.62
C PHE A 203 -23.07 27.42 -1.38
N ALA A 204 -22.90 26.93 -2.61
CA ALA A 204 -21.81 27.31 -3.49
C ALA A 204 -22.33 28.19 -4.63
N ALA A 205 -21.61 29.27 -4.92
CA ALA A 205 -21.86 30.16 -6.05
C ALA A 205 -20.56 30.44 -6.83
N ALA A 206 -20.65 31.07 -8.00
CA ALA A 206 -19.47 31.46 -8.77
C ALA A 206 -18.58 32.43 -7.95
N ALA A 207 -17.27 32.18 -7.90
CA ALA A 207 -16.35 32.92 -7.02
C ALA A 207 -16.23 34.41 -7.37
N ASP A 208 -16.44 34.77 -8.63
CA ASP A 208 -16.48 36.16 -9.11
C ASP A 208 -17.74 36.92 -8.68
N ARG A 209 -18.80 36.21 -8.30
CA ARG A 209 -20.07 36.76 -7.80
C ARG A 209 -20.20 36.72 -6.28
N SER A 210 -19.17 36.27 -5.55
CA SER A 210 -19.28 36.05 -4.10
C SER A 210 -19.48 37.34 -3.30
N SER A 211 -18.90 38.45 -3.74
CA SER A 211 -19.09 39.76 -3.10
C SER A 211 -20.51 40.30 -3.30
N GLU A 212 -21.08 40.12 -4.50
CA GLU A 212 -22.45 40.50 -4.83
C GLU A 212 -23.45 39.65 -4.02
N ALA A 213 -23.20 38.34 -3.95
CA ALA A 213 -23.99 37.42 -3.13
C ALA A 213 -23.99 37.83 -1.66
N ARG A 214 -22.81 38.09 -1.07
CA ARG A 214 -22.69 38.52 0.32
C ARG A 214 -23.46 39.81 0.58
N LYS A 215 -23.28 40.82 -0.28
CA LYS A 215 -23.97 42.10 -0.17
C LYS A 215 -25.50 41.95 -0.23
N ALA A 216 -26.01 41.17 -1.19
CA ALA A 216 -27.44 40.93 -1.33
C ALA A 216 -28.05 40.26 -0.08
N ILE A 217 -27.30 39.35 0.54
CA ILE A 217 -27.71 38.68 1.79
C ILE A 217 -27.70 39.65 2.96
N GLU A 218 -26.62 40.43 3.12
CA GLU A 218 -26.51 41.42 4.19
C GLU A 218 -27.60 42.50 4.10
N GLU A 219 -28.00 42.90 2.88
CA GLU A 219 -29.10 43.84 2.66
C GLU A 219 -30.48 43.22 2.97
N GLU A 220 -30.74 41.99 2.51
CA GLU A 220 -32.02 41.29 2.76
C GLU A 220 -32.23 40.96 4.24
N PHE A 221 -31.15 40.71 4.98
CA PHE A 221 -31.16 40.26 6.37
C PHE A 221 -30.60 41.29 7.35
N ALA A 222 -30.52 42.58 6.98
CA ALA A 222 -29.92 43.62 7.80
C ALA A 222 -30.52 43.70 9.22
N LYS A 223 -31.85 43.56 9.33
CA LYS A 223 -32.55 43.59 10.63
C LYS A 223 -32.22 42.38 11.49
N GLU A 224 -32.13 41.20 10.87
CA GLU A 224 -31.79 39.96 11.55
C GLU A 224 -30.33 39.94 12.00
N LEU A 225 -29.42 40.56 11.24
CA LEU A 225 -28.03 40.78 11.64
C LEU A 225 -27.96 41.75 12.84
N ASP A 226 -28.67 42.88 12.78
CA ASP A 226 -28.69 43.87 13.87
C ASP A 226 -29.25 43.29 15.18
N LEU A 227 -30.23 42.38 15.08
CA LEU A 227 -30.84 41.70 16.22
C LEU A 227 -30.09 40.42 16.66
N ASN A 228 -28.96 40.09 16.02
CA ASN A 228 -28.20 38.84 16.23
C ASN A 228 -29.02 37.55 16.05
N TYR A 229 -30.04 37.60 15.19
CA TYR A 229 -30.78 36.42 14.72
C TYR A 229 -30.02 35.68 13.62
N ILE A 230 -29.31 36.41 12.77
CA ILE A 230 -28.24 35.88 11.94
C ILE A 230 -26.93 36.36 12.54
N THR A 231 -26.03 35.42 12.84
CA THR A 231 -24.76 35.68 13.51
C THR A 231 -23.66 36.04 12.50
N SER A 232 -23.63 35.37 11.35
CA SER A 232 -22.61 35.59 10.33
C SER A 232 -23.08 35.23 8.91
N VAL A 233 -22.45 35.89 7.94
CA VAL A 233 -22.47 35.53 6.51
C VAL A 233 -21.01 35.30 6.09
N ASP A 234 -20.57 34.06 6.17
CA ASP A 234 -19.19 33.67 5.92
C ASP A 234 -18.99 33.30 4.46
N VAL A 235 -17.90 33.78 3.85
CA VAL A 235 -17.54 33.49 2.46
C VAL A 235 -16.15 32.88 2.42
N ARG A 236 -16.05 31.71 1.78
CA ARG A 236 -14.78 31.00 1.59
C ARG A 236 -14.51 30.76 0.10
N SER A 237 -13.40 31.29 -0.37
CA SER A 237 -12.96 31.25 -1.77
C SER A 237 -11.43 31.27 -1.84
N PRO A 238 -10.76 30.62 -2.83
CA PRO A 238 -11.36 29.78 -3.87
C PRO A 238 -11.61 28.35 -3.39
N CYS A 239 -12.77 27.82 -3.75
CA CYS A 239 -13.16 26.43 -3.55
C CYS A 239 -13.45 25.77 -4.92
N SER A 240 -13.55 24.44 -4.91
CA SER A 240 -13.97 23.65 -6.06
C SER A 240 -14.97 22.57 -5.62
N ILE A 241 -15.96 22.29 -6.46
CA ILE A 241 -16.87 21.16 -6.27
C ILE A 241 -16.27 19.96 -7.01
N VAL A 242 -16.20 18.80 -6.37
CA VAL A 242 -15.84 17.53 -6.99
C VAL A 242 -17.04 16.59 -6.86
N ALA A 243 -17.45 15.96 -7.95
CA ALA A 243 -18.66 15.15 -8.01
C ALA A 243 -18.37 13.77 -8.61
N ALA A 244 -19.08 12.76 -8.10
CA ALA A 244 -19.18 11.42 -8.65
C ALA A 244 -20.61 11.20 -9.13
N VAL A 245 -20.78 10.76 -10.38
CA VAL A 245 -22.08 10.57 -11.03
C VAL A 245 -22.22 9.14 -11.52
N GLY A 246 -23.38 8.52 -11.34
CA GLY A 246 -23.71 7.21 -11.89
C GLY A 246 -25.09 6.69 -11.48
N ASP A 247 -25.82 6.07 -12.41
CA ASP A 247 -27.12 5.47 -12.13
C ASP A 247 -27.02 4.27 -11.17
N GLY A 248 -25.89 3.54 -11.21
CA GLY A 248 -25.62 2.41 -10.33
C GLY A 248 -25.26 2.79 -8.88
N MET A 249 -25.21 4.10 -8.56
CA MET A 249 -24.95 4.58 -7.20
C MET A 249 -26.18 4.43 -6.29
N SER A 250 -27.38 4.55 -6.85
CA SER A 250 -28.63 4.56 -6.09
C SER A 250 -28.92 3.22 -5.44
N GLY A 251 -29.19 3.22 -4.13
CA GLY A 251 -29.40 2.01 -3.33
C GLY A 251 -28.13 1.19 -3.08
N THR A 252 -26.96 1.62 -3.57
CA THR A 252 -25.72 0.87 -3.45
C THR A 252 -24.88 1.32 -2.27
N ALA A 253 -24.92 0.54 -1.18
CA ALA A 253 -24.09 0.78 -0.01
C ALA A 253 -22.58 0.80 -0.33
N GLY A 254 -21.84 1.67 0.37
CA GLY A 254 -20.39 1.78 0.28
C GLY A 254 -19.85 2.77 -0.76
N VAL A 255 -20.66 3.23 -1.72
CA VAL A 255 -20.23 4.23 -2.73
C VAL A 255 -19.84 5.55 -2.05
N ALA A 256 -20.73 6.12 -1.23
CA ALA A 256 -20.43 7.35 -0.49
C ALA A 256 -19.20 7.19 0.43
N GLY A 257 -19.12 6.07 1.15
CA GLY A 257 -17.97 5.74 2.00
C GLY A 257 -16.65 5.72 1.24
N ARG A 258 -16.61 5.05 0.07
CA ARG A 258 -15.43 5.00 -0.81
C ARG A 258 -15.04 6.38 -1.33
N PHE A 259 -16.03 7.22 -1.69
CA PHE A 259 -15.79 8.59 -2.15
C PHE A 259 -15.13 9.46 -1.08
N PHE A 260 -15.65 9.46 0.15
CA PHE A 260 -15.07 10.25 1.23
C PHE A 260 -13.76 9.65 1.77
N ALA A 261 -13.63 8.31 1.78
CA ALA A 261 -12.37 7.65 2.12
C ALA A 261 -11.26 8.07 1.14
N ALA A 262 -11.54 8.09 -0.16
CA ALA A 262 -10.58 8.53 -1.17
C ALA A 262 -10.08 9.97 -0.94
N LEU A 263 -10.98 10.88 -0.57
CA LEU A 263 -10.62 12.25 -0.22
C LEU A 263 -9.79 12.30 1.08
N GLY A 264 -10.16 11.52 2.10
CA GLY A 264 -9.44 11.42 3.36
C GLY A 264 -8.04 10.82 3.22
N ASP A 265 -7.90 9.75 2.44
CA ASP A 265 -6.64 9.09 2.11
C ASP A 265 -5.70 10.03 1.34
N ALA A 266 -6.26 10.86 0.46
CA ALA A 266 -5.54 11.94 -0.22
C ALA A 266 -5.27 13.17 0.67
N LYS A 267 -5.68 13.13 1.94
CA LYS A 267 -5.52 14.20 2.96
C LYS A 267 -6.22 15.50 2.57
N ILE A 268 -7.38 15.37 1.94
CA ILE A 268 -8.18 16.49 1.47
C ILE A 268 -9.34 16.71 2.43
N ASN A 269 -9.42 17.92 2.97
CA ASN A 269 -10.50 18.28 3.87
C ASN A 269 -11.77 18.62 3.08
N VAL A 270 -12.88 17.96 3.42
CA VAL A 270 -14.20 18.23 2.86
C VAL A 270 -14.83 19.42 3.59
N LEU A 271 -15.19 20.47 2.85
CA LEU A 271 -15.76 21.71 3.38
C LEU A 271 -17.30 21.68 3.42
N ALA A 272 -17.92 21.01 2.45
CA ALA A 272 -19.37 20.81 2.38
C ALA A 272 -19.68 19.56 1.55
N VAL A 273 -20.86 18.98 1.77
CA VAL A 273 -21.33 17.76 1.09
C VAL A 273 -22.74 17.98 0.56
N SER A 274 -23.03 17.44 -0.62
CA SER A 274 -24.39 17.37 -1.15
C SER A 274 -24.64 16.02 -1.79
N GLN A 275 -25.75 15.39 -1.41
CA GLN A 275 -26.30 14.19 -2.03
C GLN A 275 -27.82 14.32 -2.02
N GLY A 276 -28.45 14.20 -3.20
CA GLY A 276 -29.90 14.21 -3.33
C GLY A 276 -30.52 12.81 -3.14
N CYS A 277 -31.84 12.75 -3.04
CA CYS A 277 -32.61 11.50 -2.93
C CYS A 277 -32.51 10.57 -4.16
N SER A 278 -32.08 11.10 -5.30
CA SER A 278 -31.79 10.29 -6.48
C SER A 278 -30.56 9.40 -6.28
N GLU A 279 -29.66 9.79 -5.37
CA GLU A 279 -28.37 9.14 -5.06
C GLU A 279 -27.45 8.91 -6.27
N ARG A 280 -27.81 9.46 -7.45
CA ARG A 280 -27.02 9.38 -8.70
C ARG A 280 -25.79 10.27 -8.69
N ASN A 281 -25.75 11.21 -7.75
CA ASN A 281 -24.68 12.19 -7.62
C ASN A 281 -24.33 12.36 -6.14
N ILE A 282 -23.03 12.33 -5.85
CA ILE A 282 -22.44 12.73 -4.58
C ILE A 282 -21.41 13.81 -4.91
N SER A 283 -21.53 14.96 -4.26
CA SER A 283 -20.67 16.10 -4.45
C SER A 283 -20.03 16.54 -3.13
N ALA A 284 -18.75 16.91 -3.19
CA ALA A 284 -18.01 17.50 -2.08
C ALA A 284 -17.35 18.81 -2.51
N VAL A 285 -17.37 19.80 -1.61
CA VAL A 285 -16.63 21.05 -1.78
C VAL A 285 -15.27 20.92 -1.10
N VAL A 286 -14.20 21.21 -1.83
CA VAL A 286 -12.81 21.19 -1.36
C VAL A 286 -12.14 22.54 -1.60
N ARG A 287 -10.96 22.78 -1.02
CA ARG A 287 -10.17 23.98 -1.36
C ARG A 287 -9.76 23.93 -2.83
N GLY A 288 -9.69 25.09 -3.50
CA GLY A 288 -9.35 25.13 -4.92
C GLY A 288 -8.00 24.50 -5.26
N GLU A 289 -7.00 24.65 -4.38
CA GLU A 289 -5.68 24.04 -4.50
C GLU A 289 -5.71 22.49 -4.48
N ASP A 290 -6.70 21.90 -3.80
CA ASP A 290 -6.87 20.45 -3.68
C ASP A 290 -7.61 19.84 -4.86
N SER A 291 -8.23 20.65 -5.73
CA SER A 291 -9.21 20.19 -6.71
C SER A 291 -8.69 19.08 -7.63
N THR A 292 -7.50 19.25 -8.21
CA THR A 292 -6.92 18.24 -9.12
C THR A 292 -6.54 16.96 -8.38
N ARG A 293 -6.02 17.08 -7.16
CA ARG A 293 -5.70 15.93 -6.33
C ARG A 293 -6.97 15.18 -5.90
N ALA A 294 -8.03 15.91 -5.54
CA ALA A 294 -9.34 15.36 -5.21
C ALA A 294 -9.93 14.60 -6.40
N LEU A 295 -9.99 15.22 -7.57
CA LEU A 295 -10.52 14.60 -8.79
C LEU A 295 -9.75 13.33 -9.17
N ARG A 296 -8.41 13.36 -9.06
CA ARG A 296 -7.56 12.16 -9.28
C ARG A 296 -7.83 11.09 -8.25
N ALA A 297 -7.90 11.44 -6.95
CA ALA A 297 -8.11 10.49 -5.87
C ALA A 297 -9.46 9.78 -5.99
N VAL A 298 -10.54 10.52 -6.27
CA VAL A 298 -11.86 9.90 -6.45
C VAL A 298 -11.93 9.09 -7.74
N HIS A 299 -11.37 9.58 -8.86
CA HIS A 299 -11.35 8.79 -10.10
C HIS A 299 -10.56 7.49 -9.91
N ALA A 300 -9.37 7.59 -9.33
CA ALA A 300 -8.53 6.45 -8.98
C ALA A 300 -9.27 5.50 -8.06
N ALA A 301 -9.91 6.00 -7.00
CA ALA A 301 -10.60 5.15 -6.04
C ALA A 301 -11.69 4.29 -6.68
N PHE A 302 -12.41 4.74 -7.69
CA PHE A 302 -13.50 3.97 -8.33
C PHE A 302 -13.13 3.30 -9.65
N ARG A 303 -12.02 3.69 -10.30
CA ARG A 303 -11.57 3.13 -11.59
C ARG A 303 -10.33 2.28 -11.47
N LEU A 304 -9.47 2.55 -10.49
CA LEU A 304 -8.54 1.54 -10.03
C LEU A 304 -9.37 0.67 -9.11
N SER A 305 -9.80 -0.47 -9.65
CA SER A 305 -10.59 -1.43 -8.87
C SER A 305 -9.85 -1.83 -7.59
N ARG A 306 -8.54 -1.59 -7.50
CA ARG A 306 -7.60 -2.20 -6.56
C ARG A 306 -6.86 -1.15 -5.77
N THR A 307 -6.68 -1.42 -4.48
CA THR A 307 -5.77 -0.71 -3.61
C THR A 307 -4.36 -0.88 -4.14
N THR A 308 -3.92 0.10 -4.92
CA THR A 308 -2.59 0.06 -5.54
C THR A 308 -1.57 0.48 -4.50
N VAL A 309 -0.51 -0.30 -4.34
CA VAL A 309 0.59 0.01 -3.42
C VAL A 309 1.87 0.11 -4.22
N TYR A 310 2.51 1.27 -4.15
CA TYR A 310 3.82 1.47 -4.78
C TYR A 310 4.91 1.01 -3.83
N VAL A 311 5.75 0.11 -4.33
CA VAL A 311 6.75 -0.61 -3.54
C VAL A 311 8.15 -0.18 -3.98
N GLY A 312 8.99 0.16 -3.00
CA GLY A 312 10.43 0.26 -3.13
C GLY A 312 11.09 -0.89 -2.39
N VAL A 313 12.16 -1.46 -2.96
CA VAL A 313 12.98 -2.48 -2.29
C VAL A 313 14.41 -1.96 -2.16
N VAL A 314 14.96 -2.00 -0.96
CA VAL A 314 16.34 -1.59 -0.65
C VAL A 314 17.12 -2.80 -0.17
N GLY A 315 18.27 -3.04 -0.79
CA GLY A 315 19.12 -4.19 -0.51
C GLY A 315 18.73 -5.40 -1.36
N MET A 316 19.62 -5.79 -2.27
CA MET A 316 19.40 -6.90 -3.22
C MET A 316 20.33 -8.08 -2.97
N GLY A 317 20.64 -8.33 -1.69
CA GLY A 317 21.16 -9.61 -1.21
C GLY A 317 20.09 -10.73 -1.30
N GLU A 318 20.32 -11.84 -0.62
CA GLU A 318 19.44 -13.02 -0.70
C GLU A 318 18.00 -12.72 -0.28
N LEU A 319 17.83 -11.96 0.82
CA LEU A 319 16.51 -11.53 1.31
C LEU A 319 15.76 -10.64 0.32
N GLY A 320 16.42 -9.62 -0.24
CA GLY A 320 15.80 -8.71 -1.20
C GLY A 320 15.40 -9.41 -2.50
N ARG A 321 16.23 -10.33 -3.00
CA ARG A 321 15.93 -11.17 -4.16
C ARG A 321 14.77 -12.14 -3.89
N SER A 322 14.73 -12.76 -2.71
CA SER A 322 13.60 -13.60 -2.30
C SER A 322 12.31 -12.77 -2.21
N LEU A 323 12.36 -11.60 -1.57
CA LEU A 323 11.22 -10.69 -1.48
C LEU A 323 10.72 -10.23 -2.85
N LEU A 324 11.61 -9.86 -3.77
CA LEU A 324 11.22 -9.44 -5.12
C LEU A 324 10.49 -10.57 -5.88
N ARG A 325 11.02 -11.80 -5.82
CA ARG A 325 10.36 -12.99 -6.38
C ARG A 325 9.00 -13.26 -5.72
N LEU A 326 8.91 -13.10 -4.39
CA LEU A 326 7.67 -13.29 -3.66
C LEU A 326 6.63 -12.23 -4.03
N LEU A 327 7.01 -10.96 -4.12
CA LEU A 327 6.16 -9.86 -4.56
C LEU A 327 5.64 -10.08 -5.98
N GLU A 328 6.51 -10.53 -6.88
CA GLU A 328 6.16 -10.91 -8.26
C GLU A 328 5.17 -12.07 -8.29
N GLY A 329 5.47 -13.17 -7.59
CA GLY A 329 4.64 -14.38 -7.57
C GLY A 329 3.29 -14.20 -6.88
N GLN A 330 3.20 -13.36 -5.84
CA GLN A 330 1.95 -13.11 -5.12
C GLN A 330 1.09 -12.01 -5.75
N ARG A 331 1.64 -11.24 -6.70
CA ARG A 331 0.95 -10.07 -7.26
C ARG A 331 -0.44 -10.41 -7.79
N SER A 332 -0.57 -11.46 -8.61
CA SER A 332 -1.86 -11.88 -9.19
C SER A 332 -2.86 -12.33 -8.12
N THR A 333 -2.43 -13.18 -7.19
CA THR A 333 -3.27 -13.68 -6.10
C THR A 333 -3.77 -12.57 -5.18
N LEU A 334 -2.90 -11.63 -4.79
CA LEU A 334 -3.28 -10.47 -3.98
C LEU A 334 -4.25 -9.57 -4.72
N ARG A 335 -4.00 -9.40 -6.01
CA ARG A 335 -4.78 -8.60 -6.94
C ARG A 335 -6.18 -9.19 -7.19
N GLU A 336 -6.36 -10.49 -7.11
CA GLU A 336 -7.65 -11.19 -7.30
C GLU A 336 -8.41 -11.39 -5.98
N THR A 337 -7.70 -11.77 -4.92
CA THR A 337 -8.29 -12.21 -3.64
C THR A 337 -8.51 -11.04 -2.69
N PHE A 338 -7.56 -10.11 -2.61
CA PHE A 338 -7.55 -9.03 -1.63
C PHE A 338 -7.72 -7.65 -2.24
N ASP A 339 -7.88 -7.56 -3.57
CA ASP A 339 -8.04 -6.30 -4.29
C ASP A 339 -6.85 -5.33 -4.05
N VAL A 340 -5.65 -5.90 -3.88
CA VAL A 340 -4.39 -5.17 -3.67
C VAL A 340 -3.49 -5.39 -4.89
N ASP A 341 -3.13 -4.30 -5.58
CA ASP A 341 -2.17 -4.35 -6.71
C ASP A 341 -0.81 -3.81 -6.24
N LEU A 342 0.10 -4.73 -5.92
CA LEU A 342 1.48 -4.39 -5.57
C LEU A 342 2.27 -4.06 -6.84
N ARG A 343 2.94 -2.91 -6.86
CA ARG A 343 3.77 -2.48 -7.98
C ARG A 343 5.13 -2.04 -7.49
N VAL A 344 6.16 -2.81 -7.82
CA VAL A 344 7.55 -2.44 -7.54
C VAL A 344 7.96 -1.34 -8.50
N ARG A 345 8.19 -0.13 -7.99
CA ARG A 345 8.51 1.07 -8.78
C ARG A 345 10.00 1.37 -8.82
N ALA A 346 10.71 0.98 -7.76
CA ALA A 346 12.13 1.21 -7.63
C ALA A 346 12.80 0.13 -6.79
N VAL A 347 14.03 -0.24 -7.18
CA VAL A 347 14.89 -1.16 -6.46
C VAL A 347 16.27 -0.51 -6.32
N ALA A 348 16.75 -0.38 -5.09
CA ALA A 348 18.06 0.18 -4.78
C ALA A 348 18.98 -0.93 -4.23
N GLN A 349 20.21 -0.99 -4.74
CA GLN A 349 21.24 -1.83 -4.16
C GLN A 349 21.78 -1.15 -2.90
N ASP A 350 22.28 -1.95 -1.96
CA ASP A 350 22.77 -1.51 -0.66
C ASP A 350 24.09 -0.73 -0.70
N GLY A 351 24.79 -0.63 -1.83
CA GLY A 351 26.12 0.00 -1.99
C GLY A 351 26.16 1.51 -2.29
N THR A 352 27.36 2.07 -2.44
CA THR A 352 27.64 3.50 -2.73
C THR A 352 27.37 3.92 -4.18
N ARG A 353 26.62 3.13 -4.95
CA ARG A 353 26.33 3.45 -6.35
C ARG A 353 25.33 4.61 -6.41
N GLU A 354 25.60 5.58 -7.28
CA GLU A 354 24.69 6.70 -7.58
C GLU A 354 23.60 6.29 -8.59
N GLU A 355 23.24 5.01 -8.64
CA GLU A 355 22.24 4.49 -9.58
C GLU A 355 21.26 3.56 -8.88
N LEU A 356 20.00 3.65 -9.29
CA LEU A 356 18.92 2.76 -8.85
C LEU A 356 18.12 2.28 -10.06
N VAL A 357 17.50 1.11 -9.94
CA VAL A 357 16.61 0.59 -10.98
C VAL A 357 15.20 1.14 -10.73
N ALA A 358 14.66 1.93 -11.65
CA ALA A 358 13.29 2.43 -11.55
C ALA A 358 12.53 2.24 -12.85
N LEU A 359 11.20 2.21 -12.73
CA LEU A 359 10.32 2.24 -13.90
C LEU A 359 10.27 3.64 -14.50
N VAL A 360 10.71 3.76 -15.74
CA VAL A 360 10.60 4.99 -16.52
C VAL A 360 9.34 4.93 -17.39
N ARG A 361 8.48 5.95 -17.31
CA ARG A 361 7.34 6.13 -18.22
C ARG A 361 7.67 7.20 -19.26
N ARG A 362 7.50 6.92 -20.56
CA ARG A 362 7.43 7.97 -21.58
C ARG A 362 5.97 8.41 -21.73
N ARG A 363 5.79 9.65 -22.22
CA ARG A 363 4.47 10.27 -22.38
C ARG A 363 3.81 9.75 -23.66
N SER A 364 3.23 8.56 -23.63
CA SER A 364 2.38 8.05 -24.72
C SER A 364 1.17 7.31 -24.17
N GLY A 365 -0.04 7.70 -24.62
CA GLY A 365 -1.33 7.24 -24.09
C GLY A 365 -1.73 5.84 -24.56
N GLY A 366 -1.01 4.80 -24.13
CA GLY A 366 -1.34 3.39 -24.39
C GLY A 366 -2.11 2.72 -23.24
N ASP A 367 -2.98 1.77 -23.59
CA ASP A 367 -3.86 1.03 -22.67
C ASP A 367 -3.10 0.31 -21.54
N ALA A 368 -3.37 0.70 -20.30
CA ALA A 368 -2.66 0.23 -19.11
C ALA A 368 -3.16 -1.12 -18.58
N SER A 369 -3.16 -2.14 -19.44
CA SER A 369 -3.45 -3.54 -19.09
C SER A 369 -2.25 -4.48 -19.22
N SER A 370 -1.09 -4.02 -19.71
CA SER A 370 0.10 -4.86 -19.85
C SER A 370 0.87 -5.02 -18.52
N SER A 371 1.61 -6.12 -18.42
CA SER A 371 2.48 -6.49 -17.29
C SER A 371 3.60 -5.49 -16.97
N ALA A 372 3.83 -4.47 -17.82
CA ALA A 372 4.96 -3.54 -17.80
C ALA A 372 4.90 -2.40 -16.74
N ASP A 373 4.13 -2.58 -15.66
CA ASP A 373 3.90 -1.53 -14.64
C ASP A 373 4.57 -1.84 -13.28
N SER A 374 5.39 -2.90 -13.19
CA SER A 374 6.15 -3.32 -12.01
C SER A 374 7.52 -3.89 -12.41
N ILE A 375 8.57 -3.63 -11.62
CA ILE A 375 9.87 -4.27 -11.78
C ILE A 375 9.74 -5.75 -11.40
N THR A 376 10.17 -6.65 -12.29
CA THR A 376 10.29 -8.09 -12.06
C THR A 376 11.73 -8.47 -11.76
N SER A 377 11.94 -9.70 -11.27
CA SER A 377 13.31 -10.21 -11.04
C SER A 377 14.13 -10.21 -12.33
N ALA A 378 13.53 -10.64 -13.44
CA ALA A 378 14.18 -10.64 -14.75
C ALA A 378 14.48 -9.22 -15.27
N ALA A 379 13.58 -8.25 -15.06
CA ALA A 379 13.79 -6.87 -15.47
C ALA A 379 14.90 -6.20 -14.65
N TYR A 380 14.99 -6.51 -13.36
CA TYR A 380 16.09 -6.06 -12.51
C TYR A 380 17.44 -6.65 -12.95
N ASP A 381 17.49 -7.95 -13.22
CA ASP A 381 18.70 -8.64 -13.67
C ASP A 381 19.17 -8.14 -15.04
N ALA A 382 18.24 -7.86 -15.96
CA ALA A 382 18.53 -7.25 -17.26
C ALA A 382 19.08 -5.83 -17.13
N ALA A 383 18.48 -4.99 -16.27
CA ALA A 383 18.93 -3.63 -16.04
C ALA A 383 20.30 -3.56 -15.36
N THR A 384 20.65 -4.55 -14.53
CA THR A 384 21.91 -4.59 -13.77
C THR A 384 23.00 -5.47 -14.39
N GLY A 385 22.68 -6.19 -15.49
CA GLY A 385 23.64 -6.95 -16.30
C GLY A 385 24.08 -8.29 -15.69
N ALA A 386 23.18 -9.01 -15.00
CA ALA A 386 23.36 -10.25 -14.23
C ALA A 386 24.49 -11.24 -14.64
N GLY A 387 25.75 -10.84 -14.48
CA GLY A 387 26.93 -11.70 -14.62
C GLY A 387 27.40 -12.07 -16.03
N VAL A 388 26.76 -11.61 -17.12
CA VAL A 388 27.30 -11.76 -18.49
C VAL A 388 26.99 -10.52 -19.31
N VAL A 389 28.04 -9.85 -19.78
CA VAL A 389 27.94 -8.76 -20.76
C VAL A 389 27.60 -9.35 -22.13
N SER A 390 26.53 -8.88 -22.75
CA SER A 390 26.62 -8.56 -24.17
C SER A 390 26.01 -7.19 -24.41
N ALA A 391 26.79 -6.37 -25.09
CA ALA A 391 26.60 -4.99 -25.50
C ALA A 391 25.15 -4.48 -25.58
N ALA A 392 24.99 -3.24 -25.11
CA ALA A 392 23.87 -2.35 -25.34
C ALA A 392 23.08 -2.68 -26.62
N ALA A 393 21.90 -3.28 -26.44
CA ALA A 393 20.87 -3.20 -27.44
C ALA A 393 20.29 -1.78 -27.34
N ASP A 394 20.48 -1.02 -28.41
CA ASP A 394 19.85 0.27 -28.65
C ASP A 394 18.33 0.12 -28.40
N PRO A 395 17.73 0.85 -27.45
CA PRO A 395 16.31 0.71 -27.18
C PRO A 395 15.54 1.32 -28.34
N SER A 396 15.16 0.47 -29.31
CA SER A 396 14.20 0.81 -30.34
C SER A 396 12.93 1.35 -29.68
N GLU A 397 12.54 2.52 -30.12
CA GLU A 397 11.48 3.37 -29.58
C GLU A 397 10.10 2.68 -29.64
N GLU A 398 9.68 1.89 -28.63
CA GLU A 398 8.25 1.55 -28.50
C GLU A 398 7.74 0.94 -27.17
N ASP A 399 8.56 0.75 -26.11
CA ASP A 399 8.07 0.17 -24.84
C ASP A 399 7.99 1.18 -23.67
N ASP A 400 6.77 1.39 -23.16
CA ASP A 400 6.48 2.14 -21.93
C ASP A 400 6.59 1.22 -20.69
N GLY A 401 7.24 1.69 -19.62
CA GLY A 401 7.34 0.92 -18.36
C GLY A 401 8.59 0.03 -18.21
N ILE A 402 9.66 0.35 -18.92
CA ILE A 402 10.94 -0.38 -18.82
C ILE A 402 11.64 -0.05 -17.49
N ALA A 403 12.12 -1.09 -16.80
CA ALA A 403 13.03 -0.94 -15.66
C ALA A 403 14.41 -0.50 -16.17
N ALA A 404 14.85 0.69 -15.77
CA ALA A 404 16.13 1.24 -16.22
C ALA A 404 16.97 1.70 -15.02
N LEU A 405 18.30 1.64 -15.19
CA LEU A 405 19.22 2.34 -14.30
C LEU A 405 19.03 3.84 -14.49
N ILE A 406 18.74 4.53 -13.39
CA ILE A 406 18.60 5.98 -13.36
C ILE A 406 19.51 6.58 -12.27
N PRO A 407 19.99 7.83 -12.46
CA PRO A 407 20.77 8.51 -11.44
C PRO A 407 19.98 8.68 -10.14
N GLY A 408 20.55 8.23 -9.03
CA GLY A 408 19.98 8.32 -7.70
C GLY A 408 20.53 7.27 -6.73
N ASP A 409 20.51 7.59 -5.44
CA ASP A 409 20.95 6.70 -4.36
C ASP A 409 19.75 6.16 -3.56
N VAL A 410 20.04 5.38 -2.51
CA VAL A 410 19.02 4.86 -1.58
C VAL A 410 18.14 5.97 -0.99
N SER A 411 18.68 7.17 -0.74
CA SER A 411 17.90 8.30 -0.21
C SER A 411 16.81 8.77 -1.19
N SER A 412 17.08 8.65 -2.48
CA SER A 412 16.20 9.08 -3.56
C SER A 412 15.05 8.13 -3.90
N ILE A 413 15.07 6.88 -3.38
CA ILE A 413 14.06 5.85 -3.71
C ILE A 413 12.63 6.33 -3.41
N SER A 414 12.46 7.12 -2.34
CA SER A 414 11.18 7.70 -1.92
C SER A 414 10.52 8.56 -3.01
N ARG A 415 11.29 9.22 -3.89
CA ARG A 415 10.77 10.03 -4.99
C ARG A 415 10.12 9.20 -6.09
N HIS A 416 10.54 7.94 -6.27
CA HIS A 416 10.04 7.06 -7.32
C HIS A 416 8.83 6.23 -6.88
N VAL A 417 8.69 6.00 -5.58
CA VAL A 417 7.54 5.27 -5.00
C VAL A 417 6.39 6.18 -4.60
N ARG A 418 6.59 7.50 -4.51
CA ARG A 418 5.53 8.48 -4.22
C ARG A 418 4.85 8.95 -5.51
N ALA A 419 3.51 8.96 -5.51
CA ALA A 419 2.72 9.52 -6.59
C ALA A 419 1.41 10.12 -6.05
N ASP A 420 1.01 11.29 -6.54
CA ASP A 420 -0.21 11.98 -6.09
C ASP A 420 -1.51 11.19 -6.33
N GLU A 421 -1.46 10.23 -7.26
CA GLU A 421 -2.60 9.38 -7.65
C GLU A 421 -2.73 8.10 -6.82
N VAL A 422 -1.75 7.79 -5.95
CA VAL A 422 -1.74 6.57 -5.13
C VAL A 422 -1.64 6.94 -3.65
N ALA A 423 -2.59 6.44 -2.86
CA ALA A 423 -2.67 6.71 -1.43
C ALA A 423 -1.62 5.96 -0.58
N HIS A 424 -0.99 4.92 -1.13
CA HIS A 424 -0.11 4.02 -0.37
C HIS A 424 1.22 3.77 -1.07
N SER A 425 2.29 4.16 -0.39
CA SER A 425 3.68 3.88 -0.78
C SER A 425 4.40 3.18 0.36
N VAL A 426 5.22 2.18 0.04
CA VAL A 426 6.00 1.41 1.01
C VAL A 426 7.43 1.20 0.52
N ILE A 427 8.38 1.24 1.45
CA ILE A 427 9.77 0.83 1.22
C ILE A 427 10.06 -0.38 2.12
N PHE A 428 10.58 -1.44 1.51
CA PHE A 428 11.16 -2.58 2.20
C PHE A 428 12.66 -2.36 2.37
N ASP A 429 13.14 -2.35 3.61
CA ASP A 429 14.57 -2.42 3.92
C ASP A 429 14.97 -3.85 4.24
N CYS A 430 15.70 -4.47 3.30
CA CYS A 430 16.25 -5.81 3.40
C CYS A 430 17.75 -5.81 3.73
N THR A 431 18.29 -4.69 4.24
CA THR A 431 19.71 -4.53 4.59
C THR A 431 19.98 -4.71 6.08
N ALA A 432 21.26 -4.81 6.45
CA ALA A 432 21.73 -4.69 7.83
C ALA A 432 22.57 -3.42 8.04
N GLU A 433 22.51 -2.47 7.10
CA GLU A 433 23.40 -1.33 7.01
C GLU A 433 22.88 -0.14 7.83
N GLU A 434 23.73 0.41 8.72
CA GLU A 434 23.35 1.55 9.56
C GLU A 434 23.03 2.80 8.72
N ARG A 435 23.73 2.99 7.59
CA ARG A 435 23.48 4.11 6.67
C ARG A 435 22.04 4.12 6.13
N VAL A 436 21.46 2.94 5.89
CA VAL A 436 20.09 2.79 5.39
C VAL A 436 19.10 3.03 6.54
N GLY A 437 19.37 2.47 7.71
CA GLY A 437 18.58 2.71 8.92
C GLY A 437 18.43 4.21 9.28
N ARG A 438 19.46 5.02 9.00
CA ARG A 438 19.42 6.49 9.18
C ARG A 438 18.43 7.21 8.26
N LEU A 439 18.02 6.60 7.15
CA LEU A 439 17.07 7.18 6.19
C LEU A 439 15.60 6.93 6.59
N HIS A 440 15.34 5.96 7.48
CA HIS A 440 13.99 5.56 7.87
C HIS A 440 13.11 6.73 8.35
N PRO A 441 13.59 7.65 9.23
CA PRO A 441 12.78 8.80 9.64
C PRO A 441 12.37 9.69 8.46
N SER A 442 13.26 9.89 7.50
CA SER A 442 12.99 10.75 6.33
C SER A 442 11.93 10.16 5.38
N TRP A 443 11.91 8.84 5.25
CA TRP A 443 10.88 8.13 4.48
C TRP A 443 9.52 8.21 5.15
N LEU A 444 9.47 8.01 6.48
CA LEU A 444 8.25 8.17 7.27
C LEU A 444 7.71 9.61 7.22
N ASP A 445 8.57 10.62 7.39
CA ASP A 445 8.19 12.03 7.29
C ASP A 445 7.66 12.40 5.88
N SER A 446 8.13 11.67 4.86
CA SER A 446 7.67 11.75 3.47
C SER A 446 6.39 10.96 3.18
N ASP A 447 5.73 10.44 4.21
CA ASP A 447 4.49 9.66 4.12
C ASP A 447 4.64 8.29 3.42
N VAL A 448 5.82 7.69 3.52
CA VAL A 448 6.12 6.37 2.97
C VAL A 448 6.22 5.36 4.10
N HIS A 449 5.43 4.29 4.04
CA HIS A 449 5.50 3.17 4.98
C HIS A 449 6.89 2.53 4.91
N VAL A 450 7.42 2.09 6.04
CA VAL A 450 8.71 1.36 6.07
C VAL A 450 8.45 -0.02 6.67
N VAL A 451 8.87 -1.07 5.96
CA VAL A 451 8.90 -2.45 6.44
C VAL A 451 10.36 -2.88 6.47
N THR A 452 10.88 -3.26 7.63
CA THR A 452 12.32 -3.42 7.79
C THR A 452 12.71 -4.74 8.44
N ALA A 453 13.72 -5.40 7.86
CA ALA A 453 14.52 -6.43 8.54
C ALA A 453 15.76 -5.80 9.24
N ASN A 454 16.10 -4.56 8.88
CA ASN A 454 17.18 -3.80 9.49
C ASN A 454 16.81 -3.36 10.91
N ASN A 455 17.56 -3.86 11.88
CA ASN A 455 17.38 -3.53 13.30
C ASN A 455 18.18 -2.29 13.74
N THR A 456 19.07 -1.73 12.91
CA THR A 456 19.97 -0.62 13.29
C THR A 456 19.22 0.68 13.62
N ALA A 457 18.12 0.98 12.92
CA ALA A 457 17.30 2.15 13.22
C ALA A 457 16.60 2.07 14.60
N LEU A 458 16.44 0.86 15.13
CA LEU A 458 15.78 0.58 16.41
C LEU A 458 16.76 0.24 17.54
N SER A 459 17.96 -0.24 17.20
CA SER A 459 19.00 -0.65 18.14
C SER A 459 20.22 0.28 18.16
N GLY A 460 20.33 1.19 17.19
CA GLY A 460 21.44 2.14 17.07
C GLY A 460 21.33 3.33 18.03
N PRO A 461 22.08 4.41 17.76
CA PRO A 461 22.22 5.53 18.68
C PRO A 461 20.87 6.11 19.11
N ARG A 462 20.76 6.51 20.38
CA ARG A 462 19.52 7.05 20.98
C ARG A 462 18.85 8.15 20.14
N LYS A 463 19.62 9.01 19.49
CA LYS A 463 19.10 10.05 18.59
C LYS A 463 18.28 9.44 17.43
N LEU A 464 18.82 8.43 16.75
CA LEU A 464 18.15 7.78 15.62
C LEU A 464 16.86 7.08 16.06
N ARG A 465 16.90 6.38 17.21
CA ARG A 465 15.70 5.73 17.80
C ARG A 465 14.57 6.73 18.05
N ARG A 466 14.90 7.92 18.57
CA ARG A 466 13.96 9.03 18.80
C ARG A 466 13.45 9.64 17.49
N ASP A 467 14.30 9.82 16.49
CA ASP A 467 13.91 10.36 15.19
C ASP A 467 12.88 9.45 14.50
N VAL A 468 13.04 8.12 14.57
CA VAL A 468 12.05 7.15 14.07
C VAL A 468 10.72 7.30 14.83
N ARG A 469 10.76 7.36 16.17
CA ARG A 469 9.56 7.52 17.01
C ARG A 469 8.82 8.84 16.72
N ARG A 470 9.56 9.94 16.54
CA ARG A 470 9.01 11.23 16.16
C ARG A 470 8.27 11.13 14.82
N ALA A 471 8.93 10.59 13.79
CA ALA A 471 8.37 10.50 12.45
C ALA A 471 7.11 9.62 12.42
N GLU A 472 7.11 8.51 13.17
CA GLU A 472 5.95 7.63 13.34
C GLU A 472 4.77 8.33 14.04
N CYS A 473 5.04 9.15 15.07
CA CYS A 473 3.99 9.83 15.84
C CYS A 473 3.49 11.15 15.24
N ALA A 474 4.24 11.78 14.33
CA ALA A 474 4.02 13.16 13.88
C ALA A 474 2.60 13.48 13.35
N ARG A 475 1.84 12.48 12.90
CA ARG A 475 0.49 12.64 12.33
C ARG A 475 -0.57 11.68 12.88
N GLY A 476 -0.32 11.07 14.04
CA GLY A 476 -1.26 10.10 14.65
C GLY A 476 -1.59 8.93 13.72
N LYS A 477 -2.85 8.47 13.67
CA LYS A 477 -3.28 7.33 12.82
C LYS A 477 -3.16 7.58 11.30
N LEU A 478 -2.86 8.81 10.87
CA LEU A 478 -2.70 9.21 9.47
C LEU A 478 -1.22 9.29 9.03
N SER A 479 -0.28 8.93 9.90
CA SER A 479 1.15 8.85 9.56
C SER A 479 1.50 7.54 8.85
N ALA A 480 2.60 7.61 8.09
CA ALA A 480 3.29 6.41 7.65
C ALA A 480 3.60 5.50 8.85
N GLN A 481 3.39 4.21 8.63
CA GLN A 481 3.58 3.16 9.63
C GLN A 481 4.99 2.57 9.50
N TYR A 482 5.62 2.28 10.64
CA TYR A 482 6.94 1.66 10.72
C TYR A 482 6.82 0.22 11.24
N LEU A 483 6.84 -0.70 10.28
CA LEU A 483 6.63 -2.14 10.40
C LEU A 483 8.00 -2.82 10.62
N ARG A 484 8.11 -3.60 11.69
CA ARG A 484 9.40 -3.99 12.28
C ARG A 484 9.39 -5.39 12.89
N GLU A 485 8.40 -6.21 12.56
CA GLU A 485 8.28 -7.58 13.08
C GLU A 485 9.56 -8.36 12.83
N VAL A 486 10.09 -8.23 11.62
CA VAL A 486 11.21 -9.04 11.11
C VAL A 486 12.55 -8.66 11.73
N THR A 487 12.62 -7.58 12.51
CA THR A 487 13.85 -7.16 13.19
C THR A 487 14.23 -8.05 14.38
N VAL A 488 13.31 -8.88 14.87
CA VAL A 488 13.52 -9.85 15.95
C VAL A 488 12.79 -11.13 15.61
N GLY A 489 13.48 -12.27 15.59
CA GLY A 489 12.81 -13.54 15.35
C GLY A 489 12.63 -13.94 13.88
N GLY A 490 13.15 -13.15 12.94
CA GLY A 490 12.94 -13.35 11.50
C GLY A 490 11.46 -13.44 11.15
N GLY A 491 10.98 -14.65 10.85
CA GLY A 491 9.58 -14.92 10.52
C GLY A 491 8.62 -15.07 11.72
N LEU A 492 9.13 -15.09 12.95
CA LEU A 492 8.31 -15.32 14.16
C LEU A 492 7.55 -14.06 14.59
N PRO A 493 6.29 -14.18 15.07
CA PRO A 493 5.46 -13.05 15.47
C PRO A 493 5.81 -12.53 16.88
N ILE A 494 7.08 -12.28 17.17
CA ILE A 494 7.55 -11.87 18.52
C ILE A 494 7.09 -10.44 18.86
N VAL A 495 7.30 -9.47 17.97
CA VAL A 495 6.99 -8.06 18.23
C VAL A 495 5.48 -7.84 18.27
N SER A 496 4.75 -8.41 17.31
CA SER A 496 3.28 -8.37 17.28
C SER A 496 2.67 -8.99 18.54
N THR A 497 3.14 -10.17 18.97
CA THR A 497 2.66 -10.79 20.22
C THR A 497 2.87 -9.88 21.43
N MET A 498 4.05 -9.28 21.55
CA MET A 498 4.35 -8.32 22.63
C MET A 498 3.41 -7.10 22.59
N ARG A 499 3.20 -6.52 21.39
CA ARG A 499 2.29 -5.38 21.21
C ARG A 499 0.85 -5.73 21.52
N ASP A 500 0.38 -6.91 21.13
CA ASP A 500 -0.98 -7.38 21.41
C ASP A 500 -1.20 -7.59 22.93
N LEU A 501 -0.19 -8.14 23.63
CA LEU A 501 -0.22 -8.25 25.09
C LEU A 501 -0.36 -6.87 25.75
N LEU A 502 0.50 -5.91 25.39
CA LEU A 502 0.47 -4.55 25.91
C LEU A 502 -0.84 -3.82 25.55
N GLY A 503 -1.29 -3.94 24.29
CA GLY A 503 -2.52 -3.33 23.79
C GLY A 503 -3.80 -3.87 24.43
N SER A 504 -3.78 -5.12 24.90
CA SER A 504 -4.87 -5.75 25.66
C SER A 504 -4.89 -5.38 27.15
N GLY A 505 -3.97 -4.53 27.59
CA GLY A 505 -3.80 -4.12 28.98
C GLY A 505 -3.21 -5.22 29.88
N ASP A 506 -2.42 -6.14 29.33
CA ASP A 506 -1.55 -7.02 30.12
C ASP A 506 -0.23 -6.31 30.44
N GLU A 507 0.43 -6.74 31.51
CA GLU A 507 1.70 -6.16 31.98
C GLU A 507 2.80 -7.21 31.81
N ILE A 508 3.73 -6.98 30.88
CA ILE A 508 4.89 -7.83 30.66
C ILE A 508 5.91 -7.53 31.77
N GLN A 509 6.26 -8.54 32.55
CA GLN A 509 7.20 -8.42 33.67
C GLN A 509 8.61 -8.84 33.27
N ARG A 510 8.72 -9.84 32.38
CA ARG A 510 9.99 -10.39 31.94
C ARG A 510 9.85 -11.05 30.58
N VAL A 511 10.88 -10.92 29.75
CA VAL A 511 11.01 -11.62 28.46
C VAL A 511 12.28 -12.44 28.50
N ASP A 512 12.18 -13.74 28.25
CA ASP A 512 13.36 -14.60 28.07
C ASP A 512 13.40 -15.13 26.64
N GLY A 513 14.57 -15.32 26.06
CA GLY A 513 14.65 -15.99 24.77
C GLY A 513 15.99 -16.60 24.38
N ILE A 514 15.90 -17.58 23.49
CA ILE A 514 16.97 -17.99 22.58
C ILE A 514 16.75 -17.19 21.30
N LEU A 515 17.60 -16.19 21.06
CA LEU A 515 17.52 -15.22 19.95
C LEU A 515 18.72 -15.31 19.00
N SER A 516 19.55 -16.35 19.11
CA SER A 516 20.66 -16.58 18.19
C SER A 516 20.59 -18.02 17.71
N VAL A 517 20.32 -18.16 16.41
CA VAL A 517 20.26 -19.44 15.72
C VAL A 517 21.62 -20.14 15.78
N SER A 518 22.71 -19.41 15.55
CA SER A 518 24.08 -19.92 15.59
C SER A 518 24.46 -20.44 16.97
N TRP A 519 24.24 -19.66 18.04
CA TRP A 519 24.50 -20.11 19.41
C TRP A 519 23.60 -21.27 19.83
N SER A 520 22.33 -21.25 19.42
CA SER A 520 21.41 -22.36 19.64
C SER A 520 21.96 -23.63 19.01
N TYR A 521 22.36 -23.59 17.74
CA TYR A 521 22.91 -24.72 17.02
C TYR A 521 24.18 -25.27 17.70
N ILE A 522 25.17 -24.41 17.96
CA ILE A 522 26.45 -24.80 18.57
C ILE A 522 26.24 -25.49 19.92
N LEU A 523 25.44 -24.89 20.80
CA LEU A 523 25.19 -25.45 22.14
C LEU A 523 24.37 -26.74 22.12
N HIS A 524 23.54 -26.95 21.09
CA HIS A 524 22.89 -28.24 20.86
C HIS A 524 23.86 -29.30 20.35
N ARG A 525 24.83 -28.92 19.50
CA ARG A 525 25.80 -29.86 18.93
C ARG A 525 26.79 -30.36 19.97
N ILE A 526 27.28 -29.50 20.85
CA ILE A 526 28.25 -29.91 21.89
C ILE A 526 27.60 -30.62 23.09
N ALA A 527 26.29 -30.46 23.30
CA ALA A 527 25.59 -31.13 24.40
C ALA A 527 25.32 -32.62 24.09
N PRO A 528 25.34 -33.50 25.11
CA PRO A 528 25.03 -34.92 24.92
C PRO A 528 23.57 -35.12 24.46
N PRO A 529 23.30 -36.17 23.66
CA PRO A 529 21.93 -36.48 23.24
C PRO A 529 21.06 -36.81 24.44
N MET A 530 19.91 -36.14 24.51
CA MET A 530 18.91 -36.37 25.55
C MET A 530 18.49 -37.85 25.55
N GLY A 531 18.63 -38.53 26.70
CA GLY A 531 18.12 -39.88 26.87
C GLY A 531 16.60 -39.88 26.66
N THR A 532 16.11 -40.71 25.75
CA THR A 532 14.67 -40.84 25.48
C THR A 532 13.96 -41.47 26.69
N GLY A 533 13.57 -40.63 27.65
CA GLY A 533 12.52 -40.96 28.61
C GLY A 533 11.17 -40.82 27.92
N GLY A 534 10.65 -41.92 27.37
CA GLY A 534 9.23 -42.16 27.07
C GLY A 534 8.38 -40.97 26.58
N ALA A 535 8.62 -40.50 25.35
CA ALA A 535 7.59 -39.82 24.57
C ALA A 535 7.78 -40.19 23.10
N THR A 536 6.81 -40.91 22.54
CA THR A 536 6.75 -41.26 21.13
C THR A 536 6.57 -39.99 20.30
N ALA A 537 7.65 -39.46 19.76
CA ALA A 537 7.59 -38.59 18.58
C ALA A 537 7.53 -39.51 17.35
N ALA A 538 6.39 -39.51 16.66
CA ALA A 538 6.28 -40.11 15.34
C ALA A 538 7.29 -39.41 14.42
N ALA A 539 8.23 -40.19 13.88
CA ALA A 539 9.03 -39.75 12.76
C ALA A 539 8.08 -39.50 11.58
N ALA A 540 8.03 -38.27 11.10
CA ALA A 540 7.57 -37.99 9.76
C ALA A 540 8.74 -38.34 8.83
N ASP A 541 8.63 -39.50 8.18
CA ASP A 541 9.46 -39.85 7.04
C ASP A 541 9.16 -38.84 5.92
N ASP A 542 10.23 -38.21 5.44
CA ASP A 542 10.24 -37.33 4.28
C ASP A 542 10.64 -38.22 3.09
N ASP A 543 9.66 -38.65 2.30
CA ASP A 543 9.84 -39.35 1.03
C ASP A 543 8.72 -38.92 0.08
N CYS A 544 9.01 -37.94 -0.79
CA CYS A 544 8.19 -37.57 -1.94
C CYS A 544 9.08 -37.32 -3.17
N GLU A 545 9.76 -38.36 -3.66
CA GLU A 545 10.05 -38.49 -5.09
C GLU A 545 9.31 -39.73 -5.62
N GLY A 546 8.51 -39.55 -6.67
CA GLY A 546 7.92 -40.65 -7.42
C GLY A 546 8.57 -40.76 -8.80
N ASP A 547 9.12 -41.93 -9.13
CA ASP A 547 8.59 -42.73 -10.25
C ASP A 547 9.06 -44.20 -10.16
N LEU A 548 8.23 -45.06 -10.74
CA LEU A 548 8.18 -46.52 -10.72
C LEU A 548 9.43 -47.19 -11.33
N THR A 549 9.99 -48.18 -10.64
CA THR A 549 10.23 -49.57 -11.12
C THR A 549 10.98 -50.38 -10.06
N THR A 550 10.43 -51.52 -9.64
CA THR A 550 11.06 -52.46 -8.70
C THR A 550 12.16 -53.31 -9.36
N PRO A 551 13.24 -53.62 -8.63
CA PRO A 551 13.52 -55.02 -8.24
C PRO A 551 14.04 -55.15 -6.77
N PRO A 552 14.23 -56.37 -6.22
CA PRO A 552 13.84 -56.70 -4.85
C PRO A 552 14.88 -56.44 -3.76
N LEU A 553 14.34 -56.47 -2.53
CA LEU A 553 15.01 -56.41 -1.23
C LEU A 553 16.37 -57.11 -1.15
N SER A 554 17.38 -56.36 -0.71
CA SER A 554 18.46 -56.89 0.12
C SER A 554 18.27 -56.34 1.54
N SER A 555 18.30 -57.26 2.50
CA SER A 555 18.09 -57.06 3.94
C SER A 555 18.97 -55.97 4.55
N PRO A 556 18.46 -55.16 5.51
CA PRO A 556 19.30 -54.18 6.20
C PRO A 556 20.24 -54.92 7.15
N GLU A 557 21.55 -54.86 6.85
CA GLU A 557 22.58 -55.17 7.83
C GLU A 557 22.39 -54.26 9.05
N SER A 558 22.36 -54.89 10.22
CA SER A 558 22.26 -54.27 11.52
C SER A 558 23.38 -53.25 11.75
N ARG A 559 23.08 -51.95 11.62
CA ARG A 559 23.92 -50.91 12.23
C ARG A 559 23.83 -51.02 13.75
N PRO A 560 24.95 -51.02 14.48
CA PRO A 560 24.94 -51.22 15.92
C PRO A 560 24.25 -50.02 16.60
N ARG A 561 23.31 -50.31 17.51
CA ARG A 561 22.80 -49.33 18.48
C ARG A 561 23.99 -48.83 19.31
N ARG A 562 24.46 -47.61 19.06
CA ARG A 562 25.45 -46.96 19.92
C ARG A 562 24.81 -46.74 21.30
N HIS A 563 25.43 -47.27 22.35
CA HIS A 563 25.15 -46.87 23.72
C HIS A 563 25.46 -45.37 23.87
N ASN A 564 24.57 -44.64 24.55
CA ASN A 564 24.77 -43.25 24.93
C ASN A 564 25.73 -43.23 26.13
N ASP A 565 27.00 -42.95 25.89
CA ASP A 565 28.06 -42.91 26.90
C ASP A 565 28.19 -41.54 27.61
N GLY A 566 27.28 -40.60 27.31
CA GLY A 566 27.29 -39.26 27.89
C GLY A 566 28.39 -38.35 27.34
N THR A 567 29.09 -38.74 26.27
CA THR A 567 30.16 -37.92 25.69
C THR A 567 29.63 -36.79 24.79
N PRO A 568 30.28 -35.61 24.78
CA PRO A 568 30.00 -34.52 23.83
C PRO A 568 30.10 -35.02 22.38
N ARG A 569 29.16 -34.64 21.51
CA ARG A 569 29.12 -35.14 20.11
C ARG A 569 30.26 -34.60 19.23
N CYS A 570 30.77 -33.42 19.58
CA CYS A 570 31.91 -32.75 18.95
C CYS A 570 32.43 -31.66 19.88
N THR A 571 33.59 -31.10 19.54
CA THR A 571 34.16 -29.91 20.19
C THR A 571 33.39 -28.64 19.81
N PHE A 572 33.57 -27.55 20.56
CA PHE A 572 32.95 -26.26 20.25
C PHE A 572 33.48 -25.72 18.91
N SER A 573 34.78 -25.82 18.66
CA SER A 573 35.40 -25.40 17.41
C SER A 573 34.90 -26.18 16.19
N GLU A 574 34.67 -27.50 16.33
CA GLU A 574 34.04 -28.32 15.29
C GLU A 574 32.59 -27.89 15.02
N ALA A 575 31.81 -27.62 16.06
CA ALA A 575 30.42 -27.15 15.91
C ALA A 575 30.34 -25.77 15.25
N VAL A 576 31.29 -24.87 15.53
CA VAL A 576 31.40 -23.57 14.86
C VAL A 576 31.72 -23.76 13.38
N ARG A 577 32.70 -24.61 13.05
CA ARG A 577 33.06 -24.90 11.65
C ARG A 577 31.88 -25.48 10.86
N GLU A 578 31.17 -26.44 11.46
CA GLU A 578 29.96 -27.02 10.88
C GLU A 578 28.87 -25.96 10.67
N ALA A 579 28.67 -25.04 11.61
CA ALA A 579 27.69 -23.97 11.48
C ALA A 579 28.02 -23.01 10.32
N VAL A 580 29.30 -22.69 10.10
CA VAL A 580 29.76 -21.89 8.95
C VAL A 580 29.53 -22.65 7.64
N GLU A 581 29.85 -23.94 7.58
CA GLU A 581 29.63 -24.78 6.39
C GLU A 581 28.14 -24.90 6.03
N LEU A 582 27.25 -24.89 7.03
CA LEU A 582 25.80 -24.90 6.85
C LEU A 582 25.20 -23.52 6.56
N GLY A 583 26.00 -22.45 6.53
CA GLY A 583 25.52 -21.08 6.31
C GLY A 583 24.71 -20.51 7.48
N LEU A 584 24.82 -21.08 8.68
CA LEU A 584 24.19 -20.55 9.91
C LEU A 584 25.00 -19.41 10.54
N MET A 585 26.21 -19.16 10.03
CA MET A 585 27.15 -18.14 10.48
C MET A 585 27.89 -17.54 9.30
N GLU A 586 28.37 -16.31 9.47
CA GLU A 586 29.31 -15.67 8.56
C GLU A 586 30.64 -16.43 8.49
N VAL A 587 31.38 -16.22 7.40
CA VAL A 587 32.73 -16.80 7.21
C VAL A 587 33.69 -16.40 8.33
N ASP A 588 33.50 -15.19 8.87
CA ASP A 588 34.14 -14.74 10.12
C ASP A 588 33.18 -14.98 11.30
N PRO A 589 33.32 -16.10 12.04
CA PRO A 589 32.37 -16.50 13.08
C PRO A 589 32.40 -15.57 14.30
N VAL A 590 33.43 -14.73 14.45
CA VAL A 590 33.54 -13.81 15.60
C VAL A 590 32.36 -12.84 15.65
N LYS A 591 31.87 -12.41 14.49
CA LYS A 591 30.72 -11.50 14.39
C LYS A 591 29.45 -12.11 15.00
N ASP A 592 29.17 -13.38 14.74
CA ASP A 592 28.01 -14.08 15.29
C ASP A 592 28.21 -14.51 16.76
N LEU A 593 29.46 -14.83 17.13
CA LEU A 593 29.80 -15.23 18.50
C LEU A 593 29.87 -14.05 19.48
N SER A 594 29.91 -12.81 18.99
CA SER A 594 30.04 -11.58 19.79
C SER A 594 28.84 -11.23 20.68
N PHE A 595 27.70 -11.93 20.54
CA PHE A 595 26.38 -11.56 21.08
C PHE A 595 25.79 -10.25 20.51
N GLU A 596 26.43 -9.60 19.55
CA GLU A 596 26.00 -8.31 18.99
C GLU A 596 24.59 -8.37 18.38
N TYR A 597 24.28 -9.39 17.59
CA TYR A 597 22.92 -9.60 17.05
C TYR A 597 21.88 -9.74 18.16
N THR A 598 22.14 -10.60 19.15
CA THR A 598 21.26 -10.81 20.31
C THR A 598 21.04 -9.51 21.08
N ALA A 599 22.10 -8.73 21.32
CA ALA A 599 22.01 -7.44 22.00
C ALA A 599 21.16 -6.42 21.21
N ARG A 600 21.28 -6.38 19.87
CA ARG A 600 20.42 -5.54 19.03
C ARG A 600 18.95 -5.96 19.12
N CYS A 601 18.64 -7.25 19.05
CA CYS A 601 17.26 -7.74 19.21
C CYS A 601 16.68 -7.37 20.58
N LEU A 602 17.45 -7.51 21.65
CA LEU A 602 17.02 -7.10 22.99
C LEU A 602 16.77 -5.59 23.09
N MET A 603 17.60 -4.77 22.44
CA MET A 603 17.38 -3.33 22.37
C MET A 603 16.07 -2.98 21.65
N VAL A 604 15.75 -3.70 20.56
CA VAL A 604 14.46 -3.54 19.87
C VAL A 604 13.30 -3.92 20.80
N LEU A 605 13.37 -5.07 21.47
CA LEU A 605 12.31 -5.52 22.38
C LEU A 605 12.14 -4.57 23.57
N ALA A 606 13.24 -4.12 24.16
CA ALA A 606 13.23 -3.18 25.28
C ALA A 606 12.58 -1.84 24.89
N LYS A 607 12.82 -1.36 23.67
CA LYS A 607 12.15 -0.18 23.13
C LYS A 607 10.63 -0.36 23.06
N GLU A 608 10.16 -1.50 22.58
CA GLU A 608 8.73 -1.78 22.50
C GLU A 608 8.08 -1.94 23.89
N LEU A 609 8.86 -2.33 24.90
CA LEU A 609 8.45 -2.34 26.31
C LEU A 609 8.50 -0.94 26.97
N GLY A 610 8.95 0.09 26.26
CA GLY A 610 9.07 1.45 26.77
C GLY A 610 10.27 1.70 27.69
N LEU A 611 11.31 0.87 27.59
CA LEU A 611 12.54 0.94 28.39
C LEU A 611 13.67 1.72 27.69
N ASP A 612 13.40 2.30 26.51
CA ASP A 612 14.42 2.88 25.63
C ASP A 612 15.14 4.11 26.17
N ASP A 613 14.49 4.88 27.04
CA ASP A 613 15.06 6.10 27.62
C ASP A 613 16.03 5.82 28.79
N ASP A 614 15.92 4.64 29.41
CA ASP A 614 16.70 4.23 30.58
C ASP A 614 17.85 3.26 30.24
N LEU A 615 17.84 2.69 29.04
CA LEU A 615 18.88 1.77 28.56
C LEU A 615 19.92 2.51 27.71
N GLU A 616 21.19 2.29 28.05
CA GLU A 616 22.34 2.76 27.27
C GLU A 616 22.54 1.90 26.00
N ASP A 617 23.32 2.39 25.03
CA ASP A 617 23.43 1.79 23.70
C ASP A 617 23.97 0.33 23.72
N VAL A 618 23.88 -0.38 22.58
CA VAL A 618 24.22 -1.82 22.45
C VAL A 618 25.60 -2.17 23.01
N GLU A 619 26.58 -1.27 22.90
CA GLU A 619 27.93 -1.45 23.45
C GLU A 619 27.95 -1.69 24.97
N ASN A 620 27.02 -1.10 25.71
CA ASN A 620 26.94 -1.26 27.17
C ASN A 620 26.29 -2.60 27.56
N ILE A 621 25.35 -3.09 26.74
CA ILE A 621 24.83 -4.46 26.87
C ILE A 621 25.97 -5.45 26.65
N LEU A 622 26.78 -5.26 25.62
CA LEU A 622 27.91 -6.15 25.31
C LEU A 622 29.01 -6.11 26.37
N THR A 623 29.34 -4.92 26.88
CA THR A 623 30.34 -4.75 27.95
C THR A 623 29.91 -5.46 29.23
N SER A 624 28.62 -5.41 29.56
CA SER A 624 28.05 -6.08 30.74
C SER A 624 27.81 -7.58 30.53
N ASN A 625 27.87 -8.06 29.27
CA ASN A 625 27.62 -9.44 28.88
C ASN A 625 28.69 -9.92 27.88
N PRO A 626 29.95 -10.07 28.31
CA PRO A 626 31.03 -10.44 27.41
C PRO A 626 30.81 -11.85 26.86
N SER A 627 30.96 -11.99 25.54
CA SER A 627 30.93 -13.31 24.91
C SER A 627 32.22 -14.09 25.20
N PRO A 628 32.18 -15.44 25.17
CA PRO A 628 33.39 -16.25 25.24
C PRO A 628 34.43 -15.90 24.16
N ALA A 629 33.96 -15.36 23.03
CA ALA A 629 34.75 -14.96 21.86
C ALA A 629 35.27 -13.50 21.92
N ALA A 630 34.93 -12.72 22.95
CA ALA A 630 35.33 -11.32 23.04
C ALA A 630 36.85 -11.19 23.25
N ARG A 631 37.61 -10.90 22.17
CA ARG A 631 38.99 -10.41 22.29
C ARG A 631 38.97 -9.18 23.21
N ARG A 632 39.89 -9.13 24.16
CA ARG A 632 40.16 -7.96 24.99
C ARG A 632 40.78 -6.87 24.12
N ARG A 633 40.01 -6.25 23.22
CA ARG A 633 40.43 -5.07 22.44
C ARG A 633 40.50 -3.88 23.39
N ARG A 634 41.63 -3.72 24.08
CA ARG A 634 41.97 -2.46 24.74
C ARG A 634 42.61 -1.55 23.69
N ARG A 635 41.87 -0.53 23.26
CA ARG A 635 42.45 0.59 22.51
C ARG A 635 41.76 1.86 22.98
N THR A 636 42.31 2.48 24.02
CA THR A 636 42.03 3.89 24.32
C THR A 636 42.66 4.71 23.21
N LYS A 637 41.83 5.22 22.31
CA LYS A 637 42.19 6.39 21.53
C LYS A 637 41.65 7.60 22.31
N ASN A 638 42.46 8.09 23.27
CA ASN A 638 42.34 9.49 23.64
C ASN A 638 43.20 10.25 22.63
N ASP A 639 42.53 11.03 21.79
CA ASP A 639 43.18 12.19 21.20
C ASP A 639 43.45 13.14 22.38
N ASP A 640 44.70 13.25 22.80
CA ASP A 640 45.36 14.44 23.33
C ASP A 640 46.76 14.05 23.85
N ASP A 641 47.78 14.46 23.10
CA ASP A 641 49.17 14.74 23.49
C ASP A 641 49.75 14.05 24.74
N ASP A 642 50.57 13.00 24.57
CA ASP A 642 51.96 13.03 25.08
C ASP A 642 52.81 11.89 24.48
N ASP A 643 54.06 12.22 24.23
CA ASP A 643 55.06 11.45 23.51
C ASP A 643 55.78 10.52 24.49
N SER A 644 55.20 9.35 24.79
CA SER A 644 55.93 8.27 25.48
C SER A 644 55.58 6.91 24.89
N LYS A 645 56.50 6.41 24.08
CA LYS A 645 56.55 5.03 23.60
C LYS A 645 56.76 4.09 24.79
N GLU A 646 55.68 3.48 25.28
CA GLU A 646 55.74 2.18 25.92
C GLU A 646 55.20 1.17 24.90
N GLU A 647 56.12 0.40 24.32
CA GLU A 647 55.83 -0.79 23.53
C GLU A 647 55.40 -1.89 24.52
N ASP A 648 54.10 -1.99 24.77
CA ASP A 648 53.52 -3.18 25.42
C ASP A 648 53.49 -4.30 24.36
N GLU A 649 54.35 -5.30 24.55
CA GLU A 649 54.33 -6.57 23.83
C GLU A 649 53.03 -7.32 24.20
N ASP A 650 51.97 -7.12 23.41
CA ASP A 650 50.82 -8.03 23.40
C ASP A 650 51.32 -9.40 22.91
N GLU A 651 51.44 -10.38 23.81
CA GLU A 651 51.63 -11.78 23.46
C GLU A 651 50.44 -12.23 22.58
N ASP A 652 50.65 -12.26 21.26
CA ASP A 652 49.73 -12.87 20.30
C ASP A 652 49.59 -14.36 20.66
N GLU A 653 48.58 -14.70 21.47
CA GLU A 653 48.15 -16.07 21.70
C GLU A 653 47.77 -16.67 20.33
N ASP A 654 48.50 -17.70 19.88
CA ASP A 654 48.29 -18.35 18.58
C ASP A 654 46.83 -18.85 18.50
N ASP A 655 46.13 -18.62 17.37
CA ASP A 655 44.68 -18.90 17.23
C ASP A 655 44.33 -20.37 17.54
N ALA A 656 45.27 -21.29 17.29
CA ALA A 656 45.14 -22.72 17.63
C ALA A 656 45.10 -22.96 19.16
N THR A 657 45.92 -22.23 19.92
CA THR A 657 45.97 -22.35 21.39
C THR A 657 44.72 -21.74 22.04
N TYR A 658 44.15 -20.71 21.42
CA TYR A 658 42.88 -20.11 21.84
C TYR A 658 41.70 -21.07 21.63
N ALA A 659 41.60 -21.69 20.44
CA ALA A 659 40.54 -22.65 20.12
C ALA A 659 40.55 -23.85 21.09
N ASP A 660 41.73 -24.43 21.33
CA ASP A 660 41.91 -25.54 22.27
C ASP A 660 41.47 -25.17 23.70
N ARG A 661 41.78 -23.93 24.15
CA ARG A 661 41.35 -23.44 25.47
C ARG A 661 39.84 -23.29 25.55
N VAL A 662 39.19 -22.73 24.52
CA VAL A 662 37.73 -22.57 24.47
C VAL A 662 37.04 -23.93 24.44
N ASP A 663 37.58 -24.89 23.68
CA ASP A 663 37.10 -26.26 23.63
C ASP A 663 37.18 -26.94 25.00
N ALA A 664 38.30 -26.80 25.71
CA ALA A 664 38.46 -27.34 27.06
C ALA A 664 37.44 -26.73 28.03
N LEU A 665 37.26 -25.41 28.02
CA LEU A 665 36.30 -24.70 28.88
C LEU A 665 34.85 -25.11 28.60
N MET A 666 34.47 -25.21 27.32
CA MET A 666 33.12 -25.62 26.92
C MET A 666 32.86 -27.09 27.24
N LYS A 667 33.86 -27.96 27.05
CA LYS A 667 33.77 -29.37 27.42
C LYS A 667 33.55 -29.55 28.92
N GLU A 668 34.36 -28.90 29.76
CA GLU A 668 34.19 -28.93 31.22
C GLU A 668 32.77 -28.46 31.61
N ARG A 669 32.28 -27.41 30.96
CA ARG A 669 30.92 -26.90 31.19
C ARG A 669 29.83 -27.90 30.81
N VAL A 670 29.95 -28.54 29.65
CA VAL A 670 28.98 -29.52 29.19
C VAL A 670 28.97 -30.74 30.12
N GLU A 671 30.13 -31.25 30.52
CA GLU A 671 30.25 -32.41 31.40
C GLU A 671 29.66 -32.13 32.79
N ARG A 672 29.97 -30.96 33.36
CA ARG A 672 29.39 -30.49 34.63
C ARG A 672 27.88 -30.27 34.55
N ALA A 673 27.37 -29.69 33.46
CA ALA A 673 25.94 -29.52 33.28
C ALA A 673 25.24 -30.89 33.18
N ALA A 674 25.85 -31.83 32.43
CA ALA A 674 25.32 -33.17 32.22
C ALA A 674 25.26 -33.99 33.52
N SER A 675 26.25 -33.87 34.42
CA SER A 675 26.23 -34.55 35.72
C SER A 675 25.04 -34.13 36.60
N ASP A 676 24.54 -32.91 36.39
CA ASP A 676 23.40 -32.34 37.13
C ASP A 676 22.05 -32.51 36.39
N GLY A 677 22.01 -33.27 35.29
CA GLY A 677 20.80 -33.44 34.47
C GLY A 677 20.39 -32.16 33.71
N ARG A 678 21.37 -31.32 33.38
CA ARG A 678 21.19 -30.01 32.72
C ARG A 678 21.94 -29.93 31.40
N VAL A 679 21.57 -28.95 30.58
CA VAL A 679 22.24 -28.63 29.32
C VAL A 679 22.50 -27.13 29.21
N PRO A 680 23.65 -26.71 28.64
CA PRO A 680 23.95 -25.29 28.45
C PRO A 680 23.10 -24.70 27.32
N ARG A 681 22.51 -23.52 27.55
CA ARG A 681 21.80 -22.72 26.55
C ARG A 681 22.18 -21.25 26.66
N GLN A 682 22.35 -20.58 25.54
CA GLN A 682 22.47 -19.13 25.49
C GLN A 682 21.08 -18.55 25.68
N VAL A 683 20.85 -17.93 26.83
CA VAL A 683 19.59 -17.31 27.20
C VAL A 683 19.81 -15.82 27.31
N SER A 684 18.93 -15.09 26.65
CA SER A 684 18.78 -13.65 26.78
C SER A 684 17.57 -13.33 27.63
N SER A 685 17.65 -12.28 28.45
CA SER A 685 16.57 -11.89 29.34
C SER A 685 16.44 -10.37 29.44
N ILE A 686 15.20 -9.90 29.47
CA ILE A 686 14.82 -8.52 29.81
C ILE A 686 13.94 -8.61 31.05
N ASP A 687 14.38 -8.02 32.16
CA ASP A 687 13.54 -7.82 33.34
C ASP A 687 13.03 -6.37 33.34
N VAL A 688 11.71 -6.22 33.21
CA VAL A 688 11.06 -4.92 33.04
C VAL A 688 11.06 -4.13 34.35
N LYS A 689 11.10 -4.80 35.51
CA LYS A 689 11.06 -4.14 36.82
C LYS A 689 12.41 -3.56 37.22
N THR A 690 13.48 -4.29 36.93
CA THR A 690 14.85 -3.83 37.22
C THR A 690 15.48 -3.08 36.06
N ASN A 691 14.80 -3.05 34.90
CA ASN A 691 15.31 -2.51 33.65
C ASN A 691 16.70 -3.09 33.26
N SER A 692 16.86 -4.41 33.46
CA SER A 692 18.13 -5.09 33.22
C SER A 692 18.04 -6.01 32.01
N ILE A 693 19.07 -5.96 31.16
CA ILE A 693 19.27 -6.85 30.02
C ILE A 693 20.46 -7.77 30.31
N GLU A 694 20.26 -9.07 30.13
CA GLU A 694 21.29 -10.08 30.37
C GLU A 694 21.38 -11.04 29.18
N ILE A 695 22.60 -11.40 28.77
CA ILE A 695 22.91 -12.42 27.77
C ILE A 695 23.92 -13.36 28.41
N ARG A 696 23.51 -14.60 28.68
CA ARG A 696 24.39 -15.59 29.33
C ARG A 696 24.20 -16.97 28.76
N ILE A 697 25.26 -17.75 28.77
CA ILE A 697 25.15 -19.20 28.71
C ILE A 697 24.75 -19.65 30.12
N VAL A 698 23.62 -20.35 30.24
CA VAL A 698 23.06 -20.86 31.50
C VAL A 698 22.76 -22.34 31.37
N ASP A 699 22.91 -23.07 32.47
CA ASP A 699 22.72 -24.52 32.50
C ASP A 699 21.27 -24.79 32.95
N VAL A 700 20.42 -25.18 31.99
CA VAL A 700 18.97 -25.39 32.20
C VAL A 700 18.65 -26.88 32.36
N PRO A 701 17.62 -27.25 33.14
CA PRO A 701 17.14 -28.64 33.21
C PRO A 701 16.87 -29.23 31.82
N SER A 702 17.14 -30.52 31.63
CA SER A 702 16.95 -31.19 30.33
C SER A 702 15.51 -31.15 29.82
N ASP A 703 14.52 -31.06 30.71
CA ASP A 703 13.09 -30.94 30.39
C ASP A 703 12.62 -29.49 30.22
N HIS A 704 13.51 -28.50 30.41
CA HIS A 704 13.18 -27.09 30.25
C HIS A 704 12.88 -26.77 28.77
N VAL A 705 11.95 -25.85 28.49
CA VAL A 705 11.55 -25.50 27.12
C VAL A 705 12.72 -25.09 26.21
N PHE A 706 13.70 -24.38 26.74
CA PHE A 706 14.94 -24.02 26.02
C PHE A 706 15.87 -25.21 25.75
N ALA A 707 15.82 -26.27 26.56
CA ALA A 707 16.58 -27.50 26.33
C ALA A 707 15.98 -28.33 25.19
N ILE A 708 14.64 -28.41 25.13
CA ILE A 708 13.89 -29.18 24.12
C ILE A 708 13.60 -28.41 22.84
N THR A 709 13.91 -27.11 22.80
CA THR A 709 13.79 -26.29 21.58
C THR A 709 14.70 -26.90 20.50
N PRO A 710 14.21 -27.25 19.29
CA PRO A 710 15.05 -27.82 18.26
C PRO A 710 16.26 -26.92 17.93
N PRO A 711 17.39 -27.50 17.49
CA PRO A 711 18.53 -26.71 17.04
C PRO A 711 18.11 -25.77 15.91
N SER A 712 18.74 -24.59 15.86
CA SER A 712 18.44 -23.55 14.87
C SER A 712 17.04 -22.92 14.95
N ASN A 713 16.25 -23.23 15.97
CA ASN A 713 15.01 -22.51 16.28
C ASN A 713 15.25 -21.43 17.34
N GLU A 714 14.52 -20.34 17.21
CA GLU A 714 14.39 -19.33 18.24
C GLU A 714 13.17 -19.64 19.12
N CYS A 715 13.24 -19.20 20.37
CA CYS A 715 12.19 -19.44 21.35
C CYS A 715 12.15 -18.25 22.31
N VAL A 716 11.01 -17.56 22.38
CA VAL A 716 10.78 -16.41 23.27
C VAL A 716 9.63 -16.72 24.21
N ARG A 717 9.81 -16.35 25.48
CA ARG A 717 8.84 -16.52 26.55
C ARG A 717 8.48 -15.16 27.14
N PHE A 718 7.19 -14.86 27.16
CA PHE A 718 6.64 -13.68 27.81
C PHE A 718 6.05 -14.06 29.17
N PHE A 719 6.64 -13.53 30.23
CA PHE A 719 6.09 -13.60 31.58
C PHE A 719 5.29 -12.33 31.83
N THR A 720 3.98 -12.47 32.02
CA THR A 720 3.08 -11.35 32.23
C THR A 720 2.36 -11.45 33.58
N ALA A 721 1.64 -10.40 33.97
CA ALA A 721 0.76 -10.44 35.14
C ALA A 721 -0.28 -11.57 35.05
N ARG A 722 -0.77 -11.87 33.84
CA ARG A 722 -1.73 -12.97 33.58
C ARG A 722 -1.04 -14.32 33.35
N HIS A 723 0.15 -14.33 32.77
CA HIS A 723 0.93 -15.51 32.40
C HIS A 723 2.19 -15.68 33.27
N ARG A 724 2.04 -15.59 34.59
CA ARG A 724 3.19 -15.64 35.52
C ARG A 724 3.72 -17.05 35.77
N GLN A 725 2.83 -18.03 35.94
CA GLN A 725 3.21 -19.42 36.22
C GLN A 725 3.54 -20.19 34.94
N TYR A 726 2.80 -19.93 33.86
CA TYR A 726 2.99 -20.52 32.55
C TYR A 726 3.16 -19.38 31.54
N PRO A 727 4.41 -19.03 31.18
CA PRO A 727 4.65 -17.94 30.24
C PRO A 727 4.09 -18.27 28.86
N LEU A 728 3.72 -17.23 28.11
CA LEU A 728 3.37 -17.40 26.70
C LEU A 728 4.65 -17.67 25.90
N ILE A 729 4.66 -18.71 25.07
CA ILE A 729 5.85 -19.14 24.32
C ILE A 729 5.62 -18.98 22.82
N VAL A 730 6.54 -18.30 22.15
CA VAL A 730 6.61 -18.17 20.69
C VAL A 730 7.90 -18.85 20.24
N GLN A 731 7.79 -19.88 19.41
CA GLN A 731 8.94 -20.69 19.00
C GLN A 731 8.79 -21.16 17.55
N GLY A 732 9.90 -21.21 16.83
CA GLY A 732 9.96 -21.81 15.50
C GLY A 732 11.27 -21.51 14.77
N PRO A 733 11.39 -21.96 13.51
CA PRO A 733 12.53 -21.63 12.67
C PRO A 733 12.44 -20.16 12.23
N SER A 734 13.56 -19.45 12.25
CA SER A 734 13.59 -18.00 11.97
C SER A 734 14.67 -17.55 10.97
N ALA A 735 15.68 -18.38 10.70
CA ALA A 735 16.77 -18.04 9.77
C ALA A 735 16.46 -18.31 8.29
N GLY A 736 15.25 -18.78 7.95
CA GLY A 736 14.90 -19.06 6.56
C GLY A 736 14.66 -17.76 5.78
N ILE A 737 15.48 -17.48 4.76
CA ILE A 737 15.37 -16.28 3.91
C ILE A 737 13.95 -16.10 3.35
N ASP A 738 13.34 -17.18 2.86
CA ASP A 738 11.98 -17.14 2.32
C ASP A 738 10.92 -16.92 3.41
N SER A 739 11.16 -17.44 4.62
CA SER A 739 10.28 -17.20 5.77
C SER A 739 10.32 -15.73 6.20
N THR A 740 11.52 -15.15 6.24
CA THR A 740 11.77 -13.73 6.53
C THR A 740 11.14 -12.83 5.45
N ALA A 741 11.31 -13.14 4.17
CA ALA A 741 10.66 -12.43 3.07
C ALA A 741 9.13 -12.50 3.16
N SER A 742 8.59 -13.67 3.51
CA SER A 742 7.16 -13.87 3.75
C SER A 742 6.64 -13.02 4.91
N ALA A 743 7.39 -12.91 6.00
CA ALA A 743 7.02 -12.07 7.13
C ALA A 743 7.04 -10.57 6.80
N LEU A 744 8.02 -10.10 6.00
CA LEU A 744 8.02 -8.73 5.46
C LEU A 744 6.73 -8.45 4.67
N LEU A 745 6.37 -9.34 3.74
CA LEU A 745 5.12 -9.20 2.97
C LEU A 745 3.89 -9.24 3.89
N ALA A 746 3.88 -10.12 4.89
CA ALA A 746 2.76 -10.25 5.84
C ALA A 746 2.51 -8.96 6.64
N GLU A 747 3.56 -8.23 7.02
CA GLU A 747 3.42 -6.92 7.66
C GLU A 747 2.72 -5.90 6.76
N LEU A 748 3.12 -5.82 5.48
CA LEU A 748 2.43 -4.97 4.52
C LEU A 748 0.95 -5.37 4.37
N LEU A 749 0.66 -6.66 4.30
CA LEU A 749 -0.73 -7.14 4.17
C LEU A 749 -1.57 -6.84 5.42
N ARG A 750 -1.00 -6.94 6.63
CA ARG A 750 -1.69 -6.53 7.88
C ARG A 750 -2.04 -5.04 7.84
N LEU A 751 -1.10 -4.20 7.43
CA LEU A 751 -1.34 -2.78 7.20
C LEU A 751 -2.48 -2.57 6.20
N MET A 752 -2.44 -3.27 5.07
CA MET A 752 -3.45 -3.09 4.03
C MET A 752 -4.84 -3.59 4.42
N ARG A 753 -4.96 -4.69 5.17
CA ARG A 753 -6.25 -5.20 5.66
C ARG A 753 -6.98 -4.24 6.59
N SER A 754 -6.26 -3.39 7.32
CA SER A 754 -6.88 -2.35 8.13
C SER A 754 -7.57 -1.26 7.28
N LYS A 755 -7.14 -1.12 6.02
CA LYS A 755 -7.63 -0.11 5.06
C LYS A 755 -8.55 -0.69 3.99
N VAL A 756 -8.41 -1.98 3.69
CA VAL A 756 -9.18 -2.71 2.66
C VAL A 756 -10.07 -3.74 3.36
N GLY A 757 -11.38 -3.48 3.38
CA GLY A 757 -12.35 -4.46 3.88
C GLY A 757 -12.31 -5.73 3.02
N PRO A 758 -12.40 -6.94 3.60
CA PRO A 758 -12.44 -8.17 2.81
C PRO A 758 -13.66 -8.15 1.88
N ARG A 759 -13.50 -8.62 0.63
CA ARG A 759 -14.67 -9.10 -0.12
C ARG A 759 -15.33 -10.20 0.72
N SER A 760 -16.65 -10.31 0.65
CA SER A 760 -17.45 -11.36 1.29
C SER A 760 -17.18 -12.77 0.73
N GLY A 761 -15.93 -13.08 0.38
CA GLY A 761 -15.42 -14.42 0.17
C GLY A 761 -14.91 -14.94 1.50
N SER A 762 -15.62 -15.92 2.03
CA SER A 762 -15.12 -16.85 3.05
C SER A 762 -13.62 -17.14 2.85
N LEU A 763 -12.86 -17.24 3.95
CA LEU A 763 -11.59 -17.97 4.01
C LEU A 763 -11.86 -19.46 3.74
N SER A 764 -12.34 -19.75 2.53
CA SER A 764 -12.44 -21.07 1.98
C SER A 764 -11.01 -21.48 1.64
N ARG A 765 -10.47 -22.43 2.42
CA ARG A 765 -9.28 -23.20 2.08
C ARG A 765 -9.43 -23.76 0.66
N THR A 766 -8.98 -23.03 -0.35
CA THR A 766 -8.56 -23.63 -1.60
C THR A 766 -7.19 -24.23 -1.34
N ARG A 767 -7.17 -25.56 -1.21
CA ARG A 767 -5.96 -26.38 -1.26
C ARG A 767 -5.16 -25.99 -2.51
N SER A 768 -4.00 -25.37 -2.32
CA SER A 768 -2.83 -25.64 -3.15
C SER A 768 -1.89 -26.49 -2.32
N SER A 769 -2.21 -27.78 -2.24
CA SER A 769 -1.23 -28.83 -2.04
C SER A 769 -0.45 -28.96 -3.36
N ALA A 770 0.49 -28.05 -3.62
CA ALA A 770 1.39 -28.12 -4.77
C ALA A 770 2.55 -27.11 -4.67
N VAL A 771 3.14 -26.87 -3.49
CA VAL A 771 4.53 -26.39 -3.34
C VAL A 771 4.98 -26.82 -1.94
N LEU A 772 5.28 -28.11 -1.80
CA LEU A 772 6.09 -28.76 -0.76
C LEU A 772 6.08 -30.24 -1.16
N ALA A 773 6.91 -30.53 -2.16
CA ALA A 773 7.56 -31.81 -2.39
C ALA A 773 9.03 -31.45 -2.54
#